data_AF-A0A7Z2VQ36-F1
#
_entry.id   AF-A0A7Z2VQ36-F1
#
_cell.length_a   1.000
_cell.length_b   1.000
_cell.length_c   1.000
_cell.angle_alpha   90.00
_cell.angle_beta   90.00
_cell.angle_gamma   90.00
#
_symmetry.space_group_name_H-M   'P 1'
#
loop_
_entity.id
_entity.type
_entity.pdbx_description
1 polymer ?
#
loop_
_entity_poly.entity_id
_entity_poly.type
_entity_poly.pdbx_seq_one_letter_code
_entity_poly.pdbx_strand_id
1 'polypeptide(L)'
;MTNNNRKMPTEQHNLSFHEPIDRWDEALPLGNGLTGCLVWGNGDPIRLSLDRADLWDTRLAPEVLARDFTYSKLIELIREKNDSEINRRFSDFFDNPSPTKLPAGRIELSCGSAAERMKSSLNLKDAIAHAEWMADGETYQLETFLHAENGLGYIRLTGSRAIRVNLQLISPDYSGEFQARADQNSHSNLQLALLGYPKADYGSEGDTVWFRQKTNHRLEYAIVVAKKQISEREIEWVYTIAANLEDQDWFEQARRKVKEAINTSFTEAFLTHASWWESYWRKSEMTLSEFEFEKQWYRTNYLFGACSRKGAPPMPLQGVWTADEGLLPPWKGDYHHDLNTELSYWHYLKANHLEEGESFLDFLWGLRPAAREFAKSYFDSPGINLPAVMTIDGKPLGGWPMYSLSPTNQIWLCQAFDHYWLYTGNRDFLENKAYVFLQETADCLLALLLPGEDGKLRLPVSSSPEIHDNRLSSWLTPNSNYDLSLLRYLFTRLEQMAELLDKGTERKKWASVLEQLDELAINETGLMLCPDESLMESHRHHSHAMAIYPLKSFIYERSDAEKRIIDDTISHLEKLGKAYWVGYSFAWMAALYTRQGNGVAARYHLQQFWEHTCSSNGFHLNGDYRKTGLTQFHYRPFTLEGNMAAADALQEMLLQTNLGVIRLFPAIPRSWQMNGAEFQRFRGEMGVLVSAKIFAGKLEYAELHAEIAGAFQLENLFGSEKLTLDTDGIRTDILCPAGSVITIALEKDQICRIVAS
;
A
#
# COMPACT_ATOMS: atom_id res chain seq x y z
N MET A 1 -22.77 21.22 19.61
CA MET A 1 -23.49 21.38 18.32
C MET A 1 -22.61 20.73 17.26
N THR A 2 -22.92 19.50 16.86
CA THR A 2 -22.15 18.78 15.83
C THR A 2 -22.48 19.41 14.49
N ASN A 3 -21.53 20.18 13.96
CA ASN A 3 -21.63 20.77 12.64
C ASN A 3 -21.67 19.61 11.62
N ASN A 4 -22.84 19.32 11.05
CA ASN A 4 -23.03 18.22 10.10
C ASN A 4 -22.42 18.49 8.72
N ASN A 5 -21.76 19.64 8.52
CA ASN A 5 -20.98 19.94 7.33
C ASN A 5 -19.53 19.44 7.52
N ARG A 6 -19.33 18.13 7.33
CA ARG A 6 -17.99 17.56 7.19
C ARG A 6 -17.47 17.82 5.77
N LYS A 7 -16.19 18.13 5.65
CA LYS A 7 -15.53 18.29 4.36
C LYS A 7 -15.46 16.92 3.68
N MET A 8 -15.84 16.90 2.42
CA MET A 8 -15.66 15.78 1.50
C MET A 8 -14.81 16.28 0.33
N PRO A 9 -14.24 15.37 -0.49
CA PRO A 9 -13.68 15.79 -1.76
C PRO A 9 -14.64 16.68 -2.54
N THR A 10 -14.10 17.76 -3.07
CA THR A 10 -14.80 18.71 -3.94
C THR A 10 -14.31 18.54 -5.38
N GLU A 11 -14.94 19.22 -6.34
CA GLU A 11 -14.51 19.18 -7.75
C GLU A 11 -13.04 19.53 -7.98
N GLN A 12 -12.43 20.36 -7.11
CA GLN A 12 -11.01 20.71 -7.21
C GLN A 12 -10.06 19.53 -6.91
N HIS A 13 -10.56 18.50 -6.23
CA HIS A 13 -9.82 17.29 -5.91
C HIS A 13 -9.84 16.26 -7.06
N ASN A 14 -10.83 16.37 -7.95
CA ASN A 14 -11.09 15.40 -9.02
C ASN A 14 -9.90 15.21 -9.96
N LEU A 15 -9.93 14.08 -10.68
CA LEU A 15 -9.13 13.92 -11.89
C LEU A 15 -9.93 14.54 -13.04
N SER A 16 -9.28 15.37 -13.86
CA SER A 16 -9.92 16.03 -15.00
C SER A 16 -8.94 16.09 -16.16
N PHE A 17 -9.42 15.67 -17.33
CA PHE A 17 -8.68 15.62 -18.58
C PHE A 17 -9.50 16.34 -19.67
N HIS A 18 -8.81 17.07 -20.53
CA HIS A 18 -9.40 17.86 -21.62
C HIS A 18 -9.04 17.32 -23.01
N GLU A 19 -8.42 16.14 -23.04
CA GLU A 19 -8.00 15.43 -24.25
C GLU A 19 -8.27 13.92 -24.04
N PRO A 20 -8.31 13.12 -25.11
CA PRO A 20 -8.28 11.66 -25.01
C PRO A 20 -7.15 11.15 -24.13
N ILE A 21 -7.41 10.05 -23.41
CA ILE A 21 -6.38 9.37 -22.62
C ILE A 21 -5.86 8.21 -23.46
N ASP A 22 -4.65 8.34 -24.02
CA ASP A 22 -4.13 7.36 -24.98
C ASP A 22 -3.40 6.18 -24.33
N ARG A 23 -3.24 6.18 -23.00
CA ARG A 23 -2.51 5.16 -22.26
C ARG A 23 -3.26 4.70 -21.02
N TRP A 24 -3.15 3.41 -20.73
CA TRP A 24 -3.79 2.78 -19.59
C TRP A 24 -3.21 3.27 -18.24
N ASP A 25 -1.89 3.58 -18.17
CA ASP A 25 -1.21 4.04 -16.95
C ASP A 25 -1.55 5.51 -16.57
N GLU A 26 -2.40 6.17 -17.37
CA GLU A 26 -2.93 7.51 -17.16
C GLU A 26 -4.48 7.55 -17.14
N ALA A 27 -5.11 6.38 -17.20
CA ALA A 27 -6.57 6.20 -17.21
C ALA A 27 -7.25 6.69 -15.94
N LEU A 28 -8.58 6.84 -15.98
CA LEU A 28 -9.40 7.06 -14.79
C LEU A 28 -9.54 5.75 -14.00
N PRO A 29 -9.00 5.67 -12.76
CA PRO A 29 -9.04 4.44 -11.98
C PRO A 29 -10.33 4.30 -11.17
N LEU A 30 -11.05 3.20 -11.36
CA LEU A 30 -12.19 2.78 -10.56
C LEU A 30 -11.88 1.45 -9.87
N GLY A 31 -12.38 1.25 -8.66
CA GLY A 31 -12.11 0.04 -7.89
C GLY A 31 -13.07 -0.13 -6.71
N ASN A 32 -13.21 -1.37 -6.23
CA ASN A 32 -14.02 -1.72 -5.07
C ASN A 32 -13.31 -2.71 -4.13
N GLY A 33 -11.98 -2.70 -4.11
CA GLY A 33 -11.15 -3.60 -3.31
C GLY A 33 -10.85 -4.95 -3.95
N LEU A 34 -11.81 -5.53 -4.68
CA LEU A 34 -11.60 -6.81 -5.37
C LEU A 34 -11.41 -6.65 -6.87
N THR A 35 -12.24 -5.83 -7.50
CA THR A 35 -12.25 -5.58 -8.95
C THR A 35 -11.75 -4.17 -9.23
N GLY A 36 -11.07 -4.00 -10.36
CA GLY A 36 -10.63 -2.71 -10.88
C GLY A 36 -11.08 -2.49 -12.32
N CYS A 37 -11.24 -1.22 -12.66
CA CYS A 37 -11.56 -0.75 -14.01
C CYS A 37 -10.75 0.52 -14.31
N LEU A 38 -10.01 0.53 -15.42
CA LEU A 38 -9.34 1.72 -15.95
C LEU A 38 -10.11 2.23 -17.17
N VAL A 39 -10.59 3.48 -17.12
CA VAL A 39 -11.35 4.10 -18.22
C VAL A 39 -10.44 5.04 -19.03
N TRP A 40 -10.28 4.77 -20.32
CA TRP A 40 -9.39 5.53 -21.22
C TRP A 40 -9.79 5.37 -22.69
N GLY A 41 -9.04 5.95 -23.61
CA GLY A 41 -9.29 5.91 -25.06
C GLY A 41 -9.79 7.23 -25.62
N ASN A 42 -10.23 7.17 -26.88
CA ASN A 42 -10.48 8.34 -27.72
C ASN A 42 -11.87 8.34 -28.37
N GLY A 43 -12.85 7.62 -27.81
CA GLY A 43 -14.18 7.49 -28.43
C GLY A 43 -14.33 6.27 -29.34
N ASP A 44 -13.25 5.84 -30.00
CA ASP A 44 -13.27 4.68 -30.91
C ASP A 44 -11.98 3.83 -30.79
N PRO A 45 -11.90 2.96 -29.77
CA PRO A 45 -12.86 2.80 -28.68
C PRO A 45 -12.58 3.67 -27.46
N ILE A 46 -13.62 3.92 -26.65
CA ILE A 46 -13.44 4.05 -25.19
C ILE A 46 -13.25 2.65 -24.61
N ARG A 47 -12.24 2.49 -23.76
CA ARG A 47 -11.82 1.25 -23.14
C ARG A 47 -12.09 1.28 -21.65
N LEU A 48 -12.61 0.17 -21.14
CA LEU A 48 -12.70 -0.13 -19.72
C LEU A 48 -11.84 -1.39 -19.50
N SER A 49 -10.58 -1.20 -19.11
CA SER A 49 -9.66 -2.31 -18.82
C SER A 49 -9.98 -2.86 -17.44
N LEU A 50 -10.30 -4.16 -17.39
CA LEU A 50 -10.87 -4.84 -16.24
C LEU A 50 -9.86 -5.80 -15.63
N ASP A 51 -9.85 -5.84 -14.30
CA ASP A 51 -8.96 -6.68 -13.53
C ASP A 51 -9.58 -7.07 -12.18
N ARG A 52 -9.06 -8.13 -11.55
CA ARG A 52 -9.54 -8.64 -10.27
C ARG A 52 -8.37 -9.19 -9.46
N ALA A 53 -8.25 -8.76 -8.20
CA ALA A 53 -7.05 -8.94 -7.37
C ALA A 53 -6.62 -10.41 -7.15
N ASP A 54 -7.57 -11.35 -7.20
CA ASP A 54 -7.38 -12.78 -6.96
C ASP A 54 -7.24 -13.63 -8.24
N LEU A 55 -7.09 -13.01 -9.41
CA LEU A 55 -6.76 -13.74 -10.65
C LEU A 55 -5.25 -13.97 -10.75
N TRP A 56 -4.85 -15.22 -10.50
CA TRP A 56 -3.45 -15.63 -10.44
C TRP A 56 -3.19 -16.93 -11.20
N ASP A 57 -2.06 -16.99 -11.90
CA ASP A 57 -1.39 -18.25 -12.18
C ASP A 57 -0.47 -18.59 -11.00
N THR A 58 -0.80 -19.65 -10.25
CA THR A 58 -0.02 -20.12 -9.09
C THR A 58 0.87 -21.32 -9.40
N ARG A 59 1.13 -21.63 -10.68
CA ARG A 59 2.03 -22.73 -11.07
C ARG A 59 3.46 -22.44 -10.66
N LEU A 60 3.92 -23.16 -9.64
CA LEU A 60 5.27 -23.05 -9.10
C LEU A 60 6.33 -23.59 -10.07
N ALA A 61 7.52 -22.98 -10.00
CA ALA A 61 8.70 -23.48 -10.69
C ALA A 61 9.14 -24.84 -10.11
N PRO A 62 9.65 -25.78 -10.93
CA PRO A 62 10.17 -27.06 -10.46
C PRO A 62 11.25 -26.94 -9.37
N GLU A 63 12.04 -25.87 -9.41
CA GLU A 63 13.10 -25.55 -8.45
C GLU A 63 12.55 -25.40 -7.03
N VAL A 64 11.41 -24.72 -6.86
CA VAL A 64 10.72 -24.54 -5.57
C VAL A 64 10.25 -25.87 -4.99
N LEU A 65 9.88 -26.82 -5.85
CA LEU A 65 9.40 -28.15 -5.46
C LEU A 65 10.54 -29.14 -5.19
N ALA A 66 11.79 -28.75 -5.48
CA ALA A 66 12.94 -29.62 -5.30
C ALA A 66 13.29 -29.78 -3.81
N ARG A 67 13.73 -30.98 -3.43
CA ARG A 67 14.07 -31.32 -2.03
C ARG A 67 15.19 -30.48 -1.43
N ASP A 68 16.05 -29.92 -2.27
CA ASP A 68 17.19 -29.10 -1.87
C ASP A 68 16.93 -27.59 -1.95
N PHE A 69 15.67 -27.17 -2.21
CA PHE A 69 15.24 -25.78 -2.01
C PHE A 69 15.10 -25.50 -0.50
N THR A 70 16.24 -25.29 0.15
CA THR A 70 16.33 -25.14 1.62
C THR A 70 17.32 -24.03 1.99
N TYR A 71 17.07 -23.37 3.11
CA TYR A 71 17.94 -22.33 3.66
C TYR A 71 19.34 -22.88 3.99
N SER A 72 19.43 -24.12 4.49
CA SER A 72 20.72 -24.79 4.71
C SER A 72 21.53 -24.93 3.42
N LYS A 73 20.87 -25.25 2.30
CA LYS A 73 21.54 -25.34 1.00
C LYS A 73 21.99 -23.97 0.50
N LEU A 74 21.18 -22.93 0.70
CA LEU A 74 21.58 -21.56 0.38
C LEU A 74 22.84 -21.15 1.17
N ILE A 75 22.86 -21.38 2.49
CA ILE A 75 24.01 -21.08 3.36
C ILE A 75 25.27 -21.85 2.90
N GLU A 76 25.12 -23.14 2.56
CA GLU A 76 26.21 -23.96 2.02
C GLU A 76 26.81 -23.32 0.78
N LEU A 77 25.99 -22.97 -0.20
CA LEU A 77 26.45 -22.37 -1.46
C LEU A 77 27.07 -20.98 -1.27
N ILE A 78 26.58 -20.17 -0.33
CA ILE A 78 27.18 -18.88 0.03
C ILE A 78 28.59 -19.09 0.59
N ARG A 79 28.77 -20.07 1.49
CA ARG A 79 30.09 -20.41 2.05
C ARG A 79 31.05 -20.94 0.99
N GLU A 80 30.54 -21.71 0.04
CA GLU A 80 31.29 -22.20 -1.12
C GLU A 80 31.57 -21.11 -2.17
N LYS A 81 30.96 -19.92 -2.05
CA LYS A 81 31.02 -18.83 -3.02
C LYS A 81 30.54 -19.26 -4.41
N ASN A 82 29.53 -20.12 -4.46
CA ASN A 82 28.99 -20.68 -5.70
C ASN A 82 27.79 -19.89 -6.24
N ASP A 83 28.05 -18.66 -6.67
CA ASP A 83 27.03 -17.70 -7.15
C ASP A 83 26.15 -18.28 -8.28
N SER A 84 26.75 -19.00 -9.23
CA SER A 84 26.02 -19.61 -10.35
C SER A 84 24.98 -20.61 -9.88
N GLU A 85 25.28 -21.42 -8.86
CA GLU A 85 24.34 -22.41 -8.34
C GLU A 85 23.29 -21.76 -7.43
N ILE A 86 23.64 -20.69 -6.70
CA ILE A 86 22.65 -19.88 -5.96
C ILE A 86 21.60 -19.34 -6.94
N ASN A 87 22.05 -18.72 -8.04
CA ASN A 87 21.17 -18.14 -9.05
C ASN A 87 20.29 -19.18 -9.72
N ARG A 88 20.89 -20.27 -10.20
CA ARG A 88 20.17 -21.39 -10.84
C ARG A 88 19.13 -22.01 -9.90
N ARG A 89 19.41 -22.10 -8.60
CA ARG A 89 18.56 -22.79 -7.63
C ARG A 89 17.45 -21.90 -7.06
N PHE A 90 17.71 -20.63 -6.83
CA PHE A 90 16.84 -19.75 -6.04
C PHE A 90 16.33 -18.51 -6.78
N SER A 91 16.94 -18.11 -7.90
CA SER A 91 16.67 -16.82 -8.55
C SER A 91 16.14 -16.95 -9.98
N ASP A 92 16.84 -17.67 -10.86
CA ASP A 92 16.67 -17.57 -12.33
C ASP A 92 15.26 -17.91 -12.82
N PHE A 93 14.53 -18.76 -12.09
CA PHE A 93 13.16 -19.14 -12.44
C PHE A 93 12.15 -18.01 -12.25
N PHE A 94 12.52 -16.88 -11.64
CA PHE A 94 11.69 -15.67 -11.58
C PHE A 94 11.40 -15.10 -12.98
N ASP A 95 12.27 -15.36 -13.96
CA ASP A 95 12.07 -14.95 -15.35
C ASP A 95 11.08 -15.84 -16.12
N ASN A 96 10.61 -16.95 -15.53
CA ASN A 96 9.55 -17.77 -16.11
C ASN A 96 8.20 -17.04 -16.05
N PRO A 97 7.27 -17.25 -17.00
CA PRO A 97 6.02 -16.49 -17.06
C PRO A 97 5.06 -16.75 -15.88
N SER A 98 5.18 -17.89 -15.20
CA SER A 98 4.40 -18.23 -14.01
C SER A 98 5.33 -18.53 -12.82
N PRO A 99 4.90 -18.29 -11.57
CA PRO A 99 3.60 -17.74 -11.18
C PRO A 99 3.48 -16.22 -11.43
N THR A 100 2.26 -15.70 -11.62
CA THR A 100 2.01 -14.26 -11.88
C THR A 100 0.54 -13.89 -11.67
N LYS A 101 0.27 -12.63 -11.28
CA LYS A 101 -1.06 -12.03 -11.39
C LYS A 101 -1.50 -11.93 -12.85
N LEU A 102 -2.80 -12.08 -13.13
CA LEU A 102 -3.39 -12.11 -14.47
C LEU A 102 -4.37 -10.95 -14.67
N PRO A 103 -4.29 -10.19 -15.78
CA PRO A 103 -5.35 -9.24 -16.15
C PRO A 103 -6.62 -9.98 -16.57
N ALA A 104 -7.81 -9.43 -16.30
CA ALA A 104 -9.07 -10.09 -16.68
C ALA A 104 -9.40 -9.91 -18.16
N GLY A 105 -9.23 -8.71 -18.72
CA GLY A 105 -9.61 -8.37 -20.09
C GLY A 105 -10.18 -6.96 -20.15
N ARG A 106 -10.98 -6.63 -21.17
CA ARG A 106 -11.60 -5.30 -21.25
C ARG A 106 -12.92 -5.26 -22.00
N ILE A 107 -13.66 -4.19 -21.77
CA ILE A 107 -14.82 -3.77 -22.55
C ILE A 107 -14.37 -2.63 -23.47
N GLU A 108 -14.71 -2.71 -24.75
CA GLU A 108 -14.52 -1.64 -25.73
C GLU A 108 -15.86 -1.12 -26.23
N LEU A 109 -16.05 0.20 -26.19
CA LEU A 109 -17.22 0.91 -26.71
C LEU A 109 -16.79 1.74 -27.91
N SER A 110 -17.32 1.40 -29.09
CA SER A 110 -17.00 2.07 -30.36
C SER A 110 -18.20 2.81 -30.92
N CYS A 111 -18.03 4.11 -31.19
CA CYS A 111 -19.01 4.92 -31.91
C CYS A 111 -18.76 4.99 -33.43
N GLY A 112 -17.67 4.40 -33.94
CA GLY A 112 -17.34 4.29 -35.36
C GLY A 112 -16.41 5.37 -35.92
N SER A 113 -16.08 6.38 -35.12
CA SER A 113 -15.04 7.36 -35.42
C SER A 113 -14.42 7.92 -34.12
N ALA A 114 -13.15 8.30 -34.20
CA ALA A 114 -12.43 8.89 -33.08
C ALA A 114 -13.01 10.27 -32.70
N ALA A 115 -12.90 10.61 -31.43
CA ALA A 115 -13.38 11.87 -30.88
C ALA A 115 -12.66 13.07 -31.52
N GLU A 116 -13.44 14.04 -32.00
CA GLU A 116 -12.95 15.36 -32.40
C GLU A 116 -12.58 16.21 -31.18
N ARG A 117 -13.31 15.99 -30.08
CA ARG A 117 -13.14 16.64 -28.77
C ARG A 117 -13.55 15.67 -27.69
N MET A 118 -12.79 15.62 -26.60
CA MET A 118 -13.10 14.76 -25.46
C MET A 118 -12.73 15.48 -24.15
N LYS A 119 -13.57 15.34 -23.15
CA LYS A 119 -13.23 15.63 -21.77
C LYS A 119 -13.61 14.44 -20.92
N SER A 120 -12.81 14.15 -19.91
CA SER A 120 -13.11 13.07 -18.97
C SER A 120 -12.73 13.48 -17.56
N SER A 121 -13.41 12.91 -16.57
CA SER A 121 -13.17 13.21 -15.18
C SER A 121 -13.55 12.05 -14.29
N LEU A 122 -12.88 11.95 -13.14
CA LEU A 122 -13.26 11.05 -12.06
C LEU A 122 -13.64 11.90 -10.85
N ASN A 123 -14.90 11.77 -10.41
CA ASN A 123 -15.36 12.40 -9.19
C ASN A 123 -14.93 11.56 -7.99
N LEU A 124 -14.06 12.10 -7.13
CA LEU A 124 -13.53 11.35 -5.99
C LEU A 124 -14.56 11.21 -4.86
N LYS A 125 -15.55 12.10 -4.79
CA LYS A 125 -16.54 12.12 -3.72
C LYS A 125 -17.41 10.86 -3.74
N ASP A 126 -17.76 10.39 -4.92
CA ASP A 126 -18.73 9.32 -5.17
C ASP A 126 -18.24 8.30 -6.22
N ALA A 127 -16.96 8.38 -6.60
CA ALA A 127 -16.23 7.40 -7.43
C ALA A 127 -16.89 7.04 -8.77
N ILE A 128 -17.44 8.05 -9.46
CA ILE A 128 -17.98 7.91 -10.81
C ILE A 128 -17.06 8.57 -11.83
N ALA A 129 -16.74 7.81 -12.88
CA ALA A 129 -16.03 8.31 -14.03
C ALA A 129 -17.01 8.85 -15.08
N HIS A 130 -16.69 10.00 -15.63
CA HIS A 130 -17.42 10.65 -16.70
C HIS A 130 -16.52 10.81 -17.92
N ALA A 131 -17.07 10.58 -19.10
CA ALA A 131 -16.45 10.93 -20.38
C ALA A 131 -17.49 11.56 -21.28
N GLU A 132 -17.20 12.72 -21.85
CA GLU A 132 -18.03 13.38 -22.86
C GLU A 132 -17.18 13.61 -24.10
N TRP A 133 -17.70 13.21 -25.26
CA TRP A 133 -16.99 13.41 -26.52
C TRP A 133 -17.94 13.70 -27.68
N MET A 134 -17.37 14.30 -28.72
CA MET A 134 -18.04 14.53 -30.00
C MET A 134 -17.35 13.72 -31.10
N ALA A 135 -18.14 13.03 -31.92
CA ALA A 135 -17.65 12.27 -33.07
C ALA A 135 -18.70 12.29 -34.19
N ASP A 136 -18.29 12.59 -35.42
CA ASP A 136 -19.16 12.72 -36.61
C ASP A 136 -20.37 13.66 -36.40
N GLY A 137 -20.18 14.75 -35.65
CA GLY A 137 -21.25 15.70 -35.32
C GLY A 137 -22.28 15.19 -34.29
N GLU A 138 -22.08 14.02 -33.70
CA GLU A 138 -22.89 13.47 -32.62
C GLU A 138 -22.19 13.66 -31.26
N THR A 139 -22.96 13.80 -30.18
CA THR A 139 -22.44 13.94 -28.81
C THR A 139 -22.78 12.71 -27.98
N TYR A 140 -21.80 12.24 -27.21
CA TYR A 140 -21.92 11.09 -26.32
C TYR A 140 -21.46 11.46 -24.91
N GLN A 141 -22.16 10.92 -23.91
CA GLN A 141 -21.83 11.05 -22.50
C GLN A 141 -21.86 9.67 -21.85
N LEU A 142 -20.71 9.24 -21.34
CA LEU A 142 -20.49 8.02 -20.59
C LEU A 142 -20.43 8.36 -19.10
N GLU A 143 -21.18 7.62 -18.30
CA GLU A 143 -21.07 7.57 -16.86
C GLU A 143 -20.79 6.12 -16.46
N THR A 144 -19.75 5.88 -15.66
CA THR A 144 -19.41 4.52 -15.23
C THR A 144 -18.84 4.50 -13.82
N PHE A 145 -19.27 3.51 -13.04
CA PHE A 145 -18.75 3.28 -11.70
C PHE A 145 -18.66 1.78 -11.43
N LEU A 146 -17.77 1.41 -10.51
CA LEU A 146 -17.70 0.06 -9.96
C LEU A 146 -18.34 0.07 -8.58
N HIS A 147 -19.47 -0.60 -8.42
CA HIS A 147 -20.25 -0.50 -7.20
C HIS A 147 -19.45 -1.02 -6.01
N ALA A 148 -19.51 -0.29 -4.89
CA ALA A 148 -18.61 -0.46 -3.77
C ALA A 148 -18.81 -1.80 -3.04
N GLU A 149 -20.07 -2.29 -2.98
CA GLU A 149 -20.41 -3.50 -2.20
C GLU A 149 -20.88 -4.70 -3.03
N ASN A 150 -21.62 -4.48 -4.14
CA ASN A 150 -22.29 -5.60 -4.82
C ASN A 150 -21.41 -6.34 -5.85
N GLY A 151 -20.17 -5.89 -6.10
CA GLY A 151 -19.25 -6.55 -7.04
C GLY A 151 -19.63 -6.43 -8.53
N LEU A 152 -20.41 -5.41 -8.90
CA LEU A 152 -20.84 -5.15 -10.28
C LEU A 152 -20.34 -3.79 -10.75
N GLY A 153 -20.02 -3.70 -12.05
CA GLY A 153 -19.78 -2.44 -12.72
C GLY A 153 -20.99 -2.01 -13.53
N TYR A 154 -21.26 -0.71 -13.53
CA TYR A 154 -22.40 -0.09 -14.18
C TYR A 154 -21.91 0.94 -15.19
N ILE A 155 -22.47 0.88 -16.40
CA ILE A 155 -22.15 1.79 -17.49
C ILE A 155 -23.46 2.37 -18.00
N ARG A 156 -23.56 3.69 -18.05
CA ARG A 156 -24.63 4.42 -18.75
C ARG A 156 -24.01 5.22 -19.87
N LEU A 157 -24.59 5.09 -21.06
CA LEU A 157 -24.25 5.93 -22.19
C LEU A 157 -25.50 6.67 -22.67
N THR A 158 -25.41 7.98 -22.74
CA THR A 158 -26.42 8.84 -23.37
C THR A 158 -25.84 9.53 -24.60
N GLY A 159 -26.67 9.84 -25.58
CA GLY A 159 -26.23 10.51 -26.81
C GLY A 159 -27.23 10.36 -27.96
N SER A 160 -27.10 11.19 -28.99
CA SER A 160 -28.07 11.23 -30.10
C SER A 160 -28.11 9.94 -30.93
N ARG A 161 -27.07 9.11 -30.87
CA ARG A 161 -27.02 7.75 -31.46
C ARG A 161 -26.50 6.68 -30.50
N ALA A 162 -26.73 6.81 -29.19
CA ALA A 162 -26.19 5.88 -28.19
C ALA A 162 -26.50 4.40 -28.49
N ILE A 163 -27.68 4.10 -29.04
CA ILE A 163 -28.07 2.73 -29.43
C ILE A 163 -27.15 2.09 -30.48
N ARG A 164 -26.44 2.89 -31.28
CA ARG A 164 -25.53 2.42 -32.33
C ARG A 164 -24.12 2.11 -31.81
N VAL A 165 -23.82 2.48 -30.57
CA VAL A 165 -22.52 2.17 -29.98
C VAL A 165 -22.41 0.66 -29.78
N ASN A 166 -21.32 0.11 -30.34
CA ASN A 166 -21.04 -1.30 -30.28
C ASN A 166 -20.19 -1.61 -29.06
N LEU A 167 -20.65 -2.54 -28.22
CA LEU A 167 -19.87 -3.08 -27.11
C LEU A 167 -19.16 -4.36 -27.58
N GLN A 168 -17.85 -4.42 -27.40
CA GLN A 168 -17.06 -5.63 -27.59
C GLN A 168 -16.38 -6.03 -26.29
N LEU A 169 -16.33 -7.34 -26.06
CA LEU A 169 -15.48 -7.91 -25.02
C LEU A 169 -14.18 -8.36 -25.66
N ILE A 170 -13.06 -7.97 -25.05
CA ILE A 170 -11.72 -8.36 -25.51
C ILE A 170 -11.05 -9.16 -24.38
N SER A 171 -10.79 -10.44 -24.66
CA SER A 171 -9.98 -11.30 -23.79
C SER A 171 -8.49 -10.94 -23.91
N PRO A 172 -7.68 -11.11 -22.86
CA PRO A 172 -6.23 -11.00 -22.99
C PRO A 172 -5.69 -12.05 -23.97
N ASP A 173 -4.60 -11.72 -24.67
CA ASP A 173 -4.01 -12.64 -25.64
C ASP A 173 -2.96 -13.55 -25.00
N TYR A 174 -3.41 -14.72 -24.55
CA TYR A 174 -2.56 -15.78 -23.99
C TYR A 174 -2.12 -16.83 -25.03
N SER A 175 -2.58 -16.72 -26.28
CA SER A 175 -2.45 -17.76 -27.31
C SER A 175 -1.82 -17.27 -28.63
N GLY A 176 -1.53 -15.98 -28.73
CA GLY A 176 -1.01 -15.32 -29.92
C GLY A 176 0.45 -15.64 -30.23
N GLU A 177 0.88 -15.23 -31.43
CA GLU A 177 2.27 -15.37 -31.85
C GLU A 177 3.17 -14.40 -31.08
N PHE A 178 4.28 -14.92 -30.54
CA PHE A 178 5.26 -14.12 -29.82
C PHE A 178 5.86 -13.02 -30.72
N GLN A 179 5.66 -11.76 -30.35
CA GLN A 179 6.28 -10.64 -31.06
C GLN A 179 7.53 -10.17 -30.31
N ALA A 180 8.73 -10.57 -30.73
CA ALA A 180 9.96 -10.10 -30.09
C ALA A 180 10.05 -8.56 -30.11
N ARG A 181 9.88 -7.91 -28.94
CA ARG A 181 10.13 -6.47 -28.76
C ARG A 181 11.60 -6.22 -28.40
N ALA A 182 12.14 -5.09 -28.84
CA ALA A 182 13.57 -4.79 -28.83
C ALA A 182 14.20 -4.55 -27.43
N ASP A 183 13.39 -4.34 -26.39
CA ASP A 183 13.86 -4.17 -25.00
C ASP A 183 13.37 -5.34 -24.13
N GLN A 184 14.14 -6.41 -24.05
CA GLN A 184 13.87 -7.56 -23.15
C GLN A 184 14.68 -7.52 -21.85
N ASN A 185 15.40 -6.43 -21.56
CA ASN A 185 16.32 -6.36 -20.41
C ASN A 185 15.66 -5.96 -19.08
N SER A 186 14.39 -6.30 -18.83
CA SER A 186 13.76 -6.03 -17.54
C SER A 186 12.69 -7.06 -17.16
N HIS A 187 12.56 -7.30 -15.86
CA HIS A 187 11.52 -8.10 -15.18
C HIS A 187 10.07 -7.58 -15.41
N SER A 188 9.84 -6.76 -16.44
CA SER A 188 8.61 -6.04 -16.73
C SER A 188 8.06 -6.25 -18.14
N ASN A 189 8.73 -7.03 -19.00
CA ASN A 189 8.45 -7.03 -20.45
C ASN A 189 8.09 -8.41 -21.05
N LEU A 190 7.75 -9.40 -20.21
CA LEU A 190 7.28 -10.71 -20.68
C LEU A 190 5.87 -10.61 -21.26
N GLN A 191 5.58 -11.32 -22.34
CA GLN A 191 4.26 -11.34 -22.97
C GLN A 191 3.32 -12.36 -22.31
N LEU A 192 2.03 -12.02 -22.22
CA LEU A 192 0.98 -12.92 -21.73
C LEU A 192 0.93 -14.23 -22.54
N ALA A 193 1.23 -14.17 -23.85
CA ALA A 193 1.27 -15.34 -24.73
C ALA A 193 2.23 -16.46 -24.26
N LEU A 194 3.24 -16.15 -23.45
CA LEU A 194 4.16 -17.14 -22.88
C LEU A 194 3.49 -18.08 -21.86
N LEU A 195 2.33 -17.70 -21.30
CA LEU A 195 1.55 -18.57 -20.42
C LEU A 195 0.87 -19.72 -21.19
N GLY A 196 0.63 -19.52 -22.50
CA GLY A 196 0.18 -20.54 -23.45
C GLY A 196 -1.25 -21.04 -23.22
N TYR A 197 -2.15 -20.21 -22.70
CA TYR A 197 -3.54 -20.63 -22.42
C TYR A 197 -4.34 -20.82 -23.71
N PRO A 198 -5.41 -21.64 -23.69
CA PRO A 198 -6.34 -21.71 -24.81
C PRO A 198 -7.04 -20.36 -25.06
N LYS A 199 -7.53 -20.17 -26.28
CA LYS A 199 -8.36 -19.00 -26.62
C LYS A 199 -9.63 -18.97 -25.76
N ALA A 200 -10.09 -17.77 -25.42
CA ALA A 200 -11.33 -17.58 -24.69
C ALA A 200 -12.54 -18.07 -25.50
N ASP A 201 -13.49 -18.69 -24.80
CA ASP A 201 -14.78 -19.13 -25.34
C ASP A 201 -15.78 -17.98 -25.24
N TYR A 202 -16.24 -17.45 -26.38
CA TYR A 202 -17.24 -16.36 -26.43
C TYR A 202 -18.66 -16.92 -26.53
N GLY A 203 -19.62 -16.22 -25.93
CA GLY A 203 -21.03 -16.59 -26.02
C GLY A 203 -21.99 -15.43 -25.78
N SER A 204 -23.24 -15.66 -26.16
CA SER A 204 -24.34 -14.73 -25.95
C SER A 204 -25.67 -15.46 -25.77
N GLU A 205 -26.58 -14.85 -25.02
CA GLU A 205 -27.97 -15.30 -24.84
C GLU A 205 -28.84 -14.08 -24.52
N GLY A 206 -29.79 -13.77 -25.41
CA GLY A 206 -30.59 -12.55 -25.30
C GLY A 206 -29.71 -11.29 -25.28
N ASP A 207 -29.96 -10.40 -24.32
CA ASP A 207 -29.17 -9.18 -24.11
C ASP A 207 -27.96 -9.39 -23.18
N THR A 208 -27.49 -10.65 -23.02
CA THR A 208 -26.31 -10.98 -22.22
C THR A 208 -25.21 -11.54 -23.12
N VAL A 209 -23.99 -11.02 -22.98
CA VAL A 209 -22.78 -11.46 -23.69
C VAL A 209 -21.66 -11.77 -22.70
N TRP A 210 -20.74 -12.66 -23.06
CA TRP A 210 -19.60 -13.01 -22.22
C TRP A 210 -18.43 -13.57 -23.04
N PHE A 211 -17.25 -13.61 -22.41
CA PHE A 211 -16.25 -14.62 -22.72
C PHE A 211 -15.87 -15.39 -21.46
N ARG A 212 -15.38 -16.62 -21.64
CA ARG A 212 -14.78 -17.46 -20.60
C ARG A 212 -13.33 -17.75 -20.96
N GLN A 213 -12.41 -17.45 -20.06
CA GLN A 213 -11.00 -17.77 -20.19
C GLN A 213 -10.67 -18.98 -19.32
N LYS A 214 -10.15 -20.03 -19.96
CA LYS A 214 -9.56 -21.18 -19.26
C LYS A 214 -8.05 -20.97 -19.17
N THR A 215 -7.46 -21.23 -18.00
CA THR A 215 -6.00 -21.25 -17.87
C THR A 215 -5.45 -22.66 -18.11
N ASN A 216 -4.12 -22.81 -18.15
CA ASN A 216 -3.46 -24.12 -18.19
C ASN A 216 -3.41 -24.84 -16.84
N HIS A 217 -4.22 -24.38 -15.88
CA HIS A 217 -4.33 -24.95 -14.54
C HIS A 217 -5.79 -24.94 -14.09
N ARG A 218 -6.05 -25.02 -12.78
CA ARG A 218 -7.41 -25.12 -12.22
C ARG A 218 -8.25 -23.84 -12.39
N LEU A 219 -7.66 -22.68 -12.67
CA LEU A 219 -8.39 -21.41 -12.74
C LEU A 219 -9.16 -21.28 -14.06
N GLU A 220 -10.45 -20.95 -13.96
CA GLU A 220 -11.27 -20.41 -15.03
C GLU A 220 -11.92 -19.10 -14.56
N TYR A 221 -12.04 -18.13 -15.46
CA TYR A 221 -12.73 -16.88 -15.18
C TYR A 221 -13.54 -16.38 -16.38
N ALA A 222 -14.42 -15.43 -16.16
CA ALA A 222 -15.29 -14.86 -17.19
C ALA A 222 -15.57 -13.38 -16.94
N ILE A 223 -15.77 -12.64 -18.04
CA ILE A 223 -16.42 -11.34 -18.02
C ILE A 223 -17.81 -11.53 -18.61
N VAL A 224 -18.83 -11.15 -17.84
CA VAL A 224 -20.23 -11.27 -18.24
C VAL A 224 -20.86 -9.89 -18.21
N VAL A 225 -21.59 -9.55 -19.28
CA VAL A 225 -22.24 -8.24 -19.45
C VAL A 225 -23.69 -8.44 -19.84
N ALA A 226 -24.61 -7.78 -19.13
CA ALA A 226 -26.00 -7.62 -19.54
C ALA A 226 -26.22 -6.20 -20.07
N LYS A 227 -27.06 -6.07 -21.09
CA LYS A 227 -27.42 -4.81 -21.74
C LYS A 227 -28.91 -4.54 -21.54
N LYS A 228 -29.27 -3.26 -21.44
CA LYS A 228 -30.66 -2.81 -21.53
C LYS A 228 -30.75 -1.49 -22.27
N GLN A 229 -31.60 -1.44 -23.28
CA GLN A 229 -31.93 -0.20 -23.96
C GLN A 229 -33.03 0.52 -23.18
N ILE A 230 -32.75 1.75 -22.75
CA ILE A 230 -33.71 2.59 -22.00
C ILE A 230 -34.53 3.44 -22.98
N SER A 231 -33.87 4.03 -23.97
CA SER A 231 -34.50 4.80 -25.05
C SER A 231 -33.65 4.72 -26.33
N GLU A 232 -34.02 5.46 -27.38
CA GLU A 232 -33.14 5.60 -28.57
C GLU A 232 -31.83 6.35 -28.25
N ARG A 233 -31.82 7.13 -27.16
CA ARG A 233 -30.71 8.00 -26.75
C ARG A 233 -29.98 7.54 -25.51
N GLU A 234 -30.39 6.41 -24.93
CA GLU A 234 -29.84 5.93 -23.67
C GLU A 234 -29.80 4.40 -23.63
N ILE A 235 -28.64 3.89 -23.23
CA ILE A 235 -28.34 2.47 -23.11
C ILE A 235 -27.51 2.26 -21.83
N GLU A 236 -27.85 1.20 -21.11
CA GLU A 236 -27.18 0.82 -19.87
C GLU A 236 -26.58 -0.59 -20.02
N TRP A 237 -25.44 -0.81 -19.36
CA TRP A 237 -24.82 -2.12 -19.21
C TRP A 237 -24.45 -2.36 -17.75
N VAL A 238 -24.54 -3.63 -17.34
CA VAL A 238 -24.05 -4.13 -16.06
C VAL A 238 -23.09 -5.27 -16.33
N TYR A 239 -21.90 -5.23 -15.72
CA TYR A 239 -20.89 -6.25 -15.90
C TYR A 239 -20.36 -6.80 -14.57
N THR A 240 -19.77 -7.99 -14.62
CA THR A 240 -19.05 -8.60 -13.51
C THR A 240 -17.89 -9.46 -14.00
N ILE A 241 -16.87 -9.61 -13.16
CA ILE A 241 -15.74 -10.53 -13.36
C ILE A 241 -15.89 -11.66 -12.35
N ALA A 242 -16.07 -12.89 -12.85
CA ALA A 242 -16.28 -14.06 -12.02
C ALA A 242 -15.20 -15.10 -12.27
N ALA A 243 -14.84 -15.86 -11.25
CA ALA A 243 -13.84 -16.93 -11.32
C ALA A 243 -14.30 -18.14 -10.50
N ASN A 244 -13.76 -19.33 -10.81
CA ASN A 244 -14.09 -20.59 -10.15
C ASN A 244 -13.38 -20.79 -8.79
N LEU A 245 -13.22 -19.71 -8.02
CA LEU A 245 -12.48 -19.71 -6.75
C LEU A 245 -13.36 -20.08 -5.55
N GLU A 246 -14.67 -19.78 -5.61
CA GLU A 246 -15.56 -19.90 -4.44
C GLU A 246 -16.70 -20.90 -4.63
N ASP A 247 -17.16 -21.12 -5.88
CA ASP A 247 -18.37 -21.91 -6.16
C ASP A 247 -18.25 -22.77 -7.42
N GLN A 248 -18.92 -23.92 -7.44
CA GLN A 248 -18.98 -24.79 -8.63
C GLN A 248 -19.85 -24.18 -9.76
N ASP A 249 -20.90 -23.43 -9.40
CA ASP A 249 -21.83 -22.78 -10.34
C ASP A 249 -21.49 -21.29 -10.61
N TRP A 250 -20.26 -20.87 -10.32
CA TRP A 250 -19.78 -19.48 -10.38
C TRP A 250 -20.20 -18.74 -11.67
N PHE A 251 -20.15 -19.42 -12.82
CA PHE A 251 -20.45 -18.82 -14.12
C PHE A 251 -21.94 -18.53 -14.31
N GLU A 252 -22.82 -19.48 -13.99
CA GLU A 252 -24.27 -19.26 -14.07
C GLU A 252 -24.75 -18.26 -13.02
N GLN A 253 -24.13 -18.26 -11.84
CA GLN A 253 -24.37 -17.23 -10.83
C GLN A 253 -24.02 -15.84 -11.36
N ALA A 254 -22.87 -15.66 -12.02
CA ALA A 254 -22.47 -14.39 -12.62
C ALA A 254 -23.48 -13.92 -13.68
N ARG A 255 -23.94 -14.82 -14.54
CA ARG A 255 -24.97 -14.53 -15.57
C ARG A 255 -26.29 -14.11 -14.95
N ARG A 256 -26.77 -14.82 -13.92
CA ARG A 256 -27.98 -14.45 -13.18
C ARG A 256 -27.82 -13.08 -12.51
N LYS A 257 -26.68 -12.84 -11.87
CA LYS A 257 -26.40 -11.60 -11.14
C LYS A 257 -26.47 -10.36 -12.03
N VAL A 258 -25.84 -10.39 -13.22
CA VAL A 258 -25.92 -9.25 -14.16
C VAL A 258 -27.32 -9.09 -14.77
N LYS A 259 -28.03 -10.20 -15.06
CA LYS A 259 -29.41 -10.19 -15.58
C LYS A 259 -30.42 -9.65 -14.56
N GLU A 260 -30.21 -9.91 -13.27
CA GLU A 260 -31.03 -9.33 -12.20
C GLU A 260 -30.71 -7.84 -12.01
N ALA A 261 -29.42 -7.51 -11.91
CA ALA A 261 -28.97 -6.15 -11.63
C ALA A 261 -29.26 -5.14 -12.76
N ILE A 262 -29.29 -5.54 -14.03
CA ILE A 262 -29.68 -4.65 -15.14
C ILE A 262 -31.17 -4.23 -15.08
N ASN A 263 -31.98 -4.89 -14.26
CA ASN A 263 -33.36 -4.48 -14.03
C ASN A 263 -33.48 -3.39 -12.95
N THR A 264 -32.49 -3.28 -12.07
CA THR A 264 -32.29 -2.12 -11.20
C THR A 264 -31.78 -0.96 -12.06
N SER A 265 -32.32 0.25 -11.89
CA SER A 265 -31.83 1.40 -12.66
C SER A 265 -30.40 1.76 -12.26
N PHE A 266 -29.59 2.25 -13.20
CA PHE A 266 -28.24 2.77 -12.88
C PHE A 266 -28.28 3.82 -11.77
N THR A 267 -29.30 4.70 -11.77
CA THR A 267 -29.47 5.73 -10.74
C THR A 267 -29.69 5.13 -9.35
N GLU A 268 -30.48 4.07 -9.22
CA GLU A 268 -30.72 3.40 -7.93
C GLU A 268 -29.46 2.71 -7.41
N ALA A 269 -28.73 1.99 -8.28
CA ALA A 269 -27.45 1.38 -7.92
C ALA A 269 -26.38 2.43 -7.56
N PHE A 270 -26.40 3.60 -8.20
CA PHE A 270 -25.48 4.68 -7.90
C PHE A 270 -25.71 5.27 -6.50
N LEU A 271 -26.95 5.36 -6.03
CA LEU A 271 -27.26 5.91 -4.69
C LEU A 271 -26.61 5.09 -3.57
N THR A 272 -26.69 3.76 -3.63
CA THR A 272 -26.06 2.87 -2.64
C THR A 272 -24.54 2.91 -2.74
N HIS A 273 -23.99 2.94 -3.94
CA HIS A 273 -22.55 3.14 -4.16
C HIS A 273 -22.04 4.46 -3.58
N ALA A 274 -22.71 5.58 -3.87
CA ALA A 274 -22.33 6.90 -3.37
C ALA A 274 -22.46 7.00 -1.84
N SER A 275 -23.45 6.32 -1.24
CA SER A 275 -23.62 6.26 0.21
C SER A 275 -22.44 5.57 0.92
N TRP A 276 -21.88 4.55 0.30
CA TRP A 276 -20.67 3.90 0.79
C TRP A 276 -19.49 4.89 0.79
N TRP A 277 -19.26 5.60 -0.32
CA TRP A 277 -18.18 6.59 -0.41
C TRP A 277 -18.36 7.79 0.53
N GLU A 278 -19.60 8.24 0.74
CA GLU A 278 -19.88 9.25 1.75
C GLU A 278 -19.48 8.77 3.16
N SER A 279 -19.76 7.51 3.48
CA SER A 279 -19.39 6.92 4.77
C SER A 279 -17.87 6.79 4.92
N TYR A 280 -17.16 6.45 3.85
CA TYR A 280 -15.71 6.42 3.78
C TYR A 280 -15.10 7.81 4.06
N TRP A 281 -15.50 8.83 3.30
CA TRP A 281 -14.97 10.19 3.44
C TRP A 281 -15.30 10.85 4.78
N ARG A 282 -16.36 10.40 5.47
CA ARG A 282 -16.72 10.90 6.80
C ARG A 282 -15.78 10.46 7.92
N LYS A 283 -14.83 9.55 7.68
CA LYS A 283 -13.92 9.00 8.70
C LYS A 283 -12.83 9.99 9.09
N SER A 284 -12.28 10.76 8.16
CA SER A 284 -11.26 11.78 8.41
C SER A 284 -11.22 12.82 7.29
N GLU A 285 -10.66 13.99 7.58
CA GLU A 285 -10.47 15.07 6.60
C GLU A 285 -9.24 15.92 6.91
N MET A 286 -8.78 16.65 5.91
CA MET A 286 -7.67 17.60 6.02
C MET A 286 -7.96 18.87 5.21
N THR A 287 -7.46 20.00 5.72
CA THR A 287 -7.39 21.28 5.02
C THR A 287 -6.00 21.90 5.17
N LEU A 288 -5.32 22.17 4.05
CA LEU A 288 -4.00 22.79 4.04
C LEU A 288 -4.03 24.11 3.28
N SER A 289 -3.25 25.08 3.75
CA SER A 289 -2.98 26.32 3.00
C SER A 289 -2.29 26.07 1.65
N GLU A 290 -1.66 24.91 1.47
CA GLU A 290 -1.10 24.45 0.21
C GLU A 290 -1.97 23.35 -0.40
N PHE A 291 -2.93 23.77 -1.21
CA PHE A 291 -4.00 22.92 -1.72
C PHE A 291 -3.50 21.69 -2.50
N GLU A 292 -2.36 21.77 -3.20
CA GLU A 292 -1.84 20.60 -3.93
C GLU A 292 -1.47 19.44 -3.00
N PHE A 293 -0.95 19.69 -1.79
CA PHE A 293 -0.65 18.63 -0.82
C PHE A 293 -1.95 18.01 -0.27
N GLU A 294 -2.95 18.85 -0.02
CA GLU A 294 -4.29 18.41 0.37
C GLU A 294 -4.90 17.50 -0.69
N LYS A 295 -4.86 17.93 -1.94
CA LYS A 295 -5.37 17.20 -3.09
C LYS A 295 -4.72 15.82 -3.22
N GLN A 296 -3.41 15.71 -3.00
CA GLN A 296 -2.72 14.42 -3.08
C GLN A 296 -3.11 13.46 -1.95
N TRP A 297 -3.42 13.96 -0.75
CA TRP A 297 -3.95 13.12 0.33
C TRP A 297 -5.34 12.55 0.00
N TYR A 298 -6.26 13.37 -0.52
CA TYR A 298 -7.58 12.88 -0.95
C TYR A 298 -7.47 11.90 -2.13
N ARG A 299 -6.58 12.17 -3.11
CA ARG A 299 -6.32 11.22 -4.21
C ARG A 299 -5.77 9.89 -3.71
N THR A 300 -4.83 9.90 -2.77
CA THR A 300 -4.25 8.68 -2.21
C THR A 300 -5.29 7.88 -1.41
N ASN A 301 -6.09 8.54 -0.58
CA ASN A 301 -7.18 7.86 0.14
C ASN A 301 -8.25 7.33 -0.82
N TYR A 302 -8.50 7.99 -1.95
CA TYR A 302 -9.38 7.44 -2.98
C TYR A 302 -8.79 6.14 -3.56
N LEU A 303 -7.51 6.14 -3.94
CA LEU A 303 -6.83 4.94 -4.45
C LEU A 303 -6.84 3.80 -3.42
N PHE A 304 -6.58 4.11 -2.15
CA PHE A 304 -6.63 3.13 -1.07
C PHE A 304 -8.03 2.51 -0.94
N GLY A 305 -9.07 3.35 -0.97
CA GLY A 305 -10.44 2.87 -0.94
C GLY A 305 -10.74 1.99 -2.16
N ALA A 306 -10.40 2.45 -3.35
CA ALA A 306 -10.64 1.71 -4.59
C ALA A 306 -9.94 0.34 -4.62
N CYS A 307 -8.79 0.19 -3.93
CA CYS A 307 -7.96 -1.01 -4.01
C CYS A 307 -8.01 -1.93 -2.78
N SER A 308 -8.45 -1.46 -1.61
CA SER A 308 -8.43 -2.26 -0.38
C SER A 308 -9.79 -2.26 0.31
N ARG A 309 -10.33 -3.46 0.55
CA ARG A 309 -11.58 -3.69 1.28
C ARG A 309 -11.49 -4.95 2.12
N LYS A 310 -12.09 -4.90 3.31
CA LYS A 310 -12.29 -6.10 4.12
C LYS A 310 -12.99 -7.19 3.32
N GLY A 311 -12.49 -8.42 3.40
CA GLY A 311 -13.01 -9.57 2.66
C GLY A 311 -12.44 -9.75 1.25
N ALA A 312 -11.70 -8.77 0.71
CA ALA A 312 -10.88 -8.94 -0.49
C ALA A 312 -9.40 -9.17 -0.09
N PRO A 313 -8.58 -9.78 -0.97
CA PRO A 313 -7.12 -9.79 -0.79
C PRO A 313 -6.56 -8.37 -0.70
N PRO A 314 -5.42 -8.16 -0.01
CA PRO A 314 -4.77 -6.86 0.02
C PRO A 314 -4.23 -6.50 -1.36
N MET A 315 -3.88 -5.23 -1.52
CA MET A 315 -3.34 -4.71 -2.76
C MET A 315 -2.04 -5.44 -3.15
N PRO A 316 -1.96 -6.10 -4.31
CA PRO A 316 -0.67 -6.44 -4.90
C PRO A 316 0.04 -5.16 -5.36
N LEU A 317 1.27 -5.25 -5.88
CA LEU A 317 2.08 -4.08 -6.31
C LEU A 317 1.31 -3.00 -7.10
N GLN A 318 0.44 -3.41 -8.01
CA GLN A 318 -0.36 -2.51 -8.86
C GLN A 318 -1.81 -2.29 -8.39
N GLY A 319 -2.16 -2.80 -7.20
CA GLY A 319 -3.53 -2.79 -6.68
C GLY A 319 -4.48 -3.65 -7.51
N VAL A 320 -5.71 -3.17 -7.68
CA VAL A 320 -6.74 -3.87 -8.48
C VAL A 320 -6.63 -3.58 -9.98
N TRP A 321 -5.53 -2.98 -10.44
CA TRP A 321 -5.30 -2.65 -11.85
C TRP A 321 -4.02 -3.34 -12.35
N THR A 322 -4.05 -3.92 -13.54
CA THR A 322 -2.88 -4.52 -14.19
C THR A 322 -2.72 -3.92 -15.58
N ALA A 323 -1.50 -3.95 -16.13
CA ALA A 323 -1.19 -3.45 -17.44
C ALA A 323 -2.07 -4.07 -18.54
N ASP A 324 -2.73 -3.21 -19.33
CA ASP A 324 -3.56 -3.61 -20.48
C ASP A 324 -2.82 -3.34 -21.79
N GLU A 325 -1.67 -4.01 -21.95
CA GLU A 325 -0.82 -3.89 -23.14
C GLU A 325 -0.26 -5.23 -23.64
N GLY A 326 -0.83 -6.34 -23.19
CA GLY A 326 -0.43 -7.68 -23.59
C GLY A 326 0.80 -8.24 -22.85
N LEU A 327 1.24 -7.55 -21.80
CA LEU A 327 2.41 -7.91 -21.01
C LEU A 327 2.01 -8.47 -19.64
N LEU A 328 2.91 -9.26 -19.05
CA LEU A 328 2.84 -9.62 -17.64
C LEU A 328 3.04 -8.36 -16.78
N PRO A 329 2.39 -8.27 -15.61
CA PRO A 329 2.64 -7.19 -14.67
C PRO A 329 4.14 -7.11 -14.30
N PRO A 330 4.69 -5.89 -14.16
CA PRO A 330 6.01 -5.70 -13.58
C PRO A 330 6.15 -6.44 -12.25
N TRP A 331 7.25 -7.19 -12.09
CA TRP A 331 7.52 -7.99 -10.89
C TRP A 331 6.37 -8.95 -10.55
N LYS A 332 5.74 -9.55 -11.57
CA LYS A 332 4.64 -10.53 -11.45
C LYS A 332 3.36 -10.00 -10.78
N GLY A 333 3.31 -8.70 -10.46
CA GLY A 333 2.27 -8.12 -9.63
C GLY A 333 2.16 -8.79 -8.27
N ASP A 334 3.31 -9.19 -7.71
CA ASP A 334 3.45 -9.95 -6.47
C ASP A 334 3.02 -9.23 -5.20
N TYR A 335 3.06 -9.99 -4.10
CA TYR A 335 3.23 -9.44 -2.77
C TYR A 335 4.73 -9.45 -2.47
N HIS A 336 5.26 -8.25 -2.25
CA HIS A 336 6.66 -7.97 -2.00
C HIS A 336 6.82 -7.44 -0.57
N HIS A 337 7.44 -8.22 0.32
CA HIS A 337 7.51 -7.99 1.78
C HIS A 337 8.88 -7.54 2.28
N ASP A 338 9.74 -7.06 1.39
CA ASP A 338 10.96 -6.35 1.81
C ASP A 338 10.74 -4.83 1.88
N LEU A 339 9.56 -4.33 1.48
CA LEU A 339 9.18 -2.92 1.40
C LEU A 339 7.71 -2.70 0.98
N ASN A 340 7.33 -3.16 -0.22
CA ASN A 340 6.20 -2.55 -0.96
C ASN A 340 4.84 -2.82 -0.34
N THR A 341 4.60 -4.03 0.15
CA THR A 341 3.30 -4.39 0.74
C THR A 341 3.09 -3.60 2.02
N GLU A 342 4.13 -3.44 2.83
CA GLU A 342 4.08 -2.70 4.09
C GLU A 342 3.82 -1.21 3.86
N LEU A 343 4.56 -0.60 2.93
CA LEU A 343 4.37 0.79 2.51
C LEU A 343 2.92 1.08 2.06
N SER A 344 2.30 0.13 1.34
CA SER A 344 0.92 0.23 0.87
C SER A 344 -0.10 0.38 2.01
N TYR A 345 0.28 0.01 3.23
CA TYR A 345 -0.57 0.06 4.43
C TYR A 345 0.01 0.95 5.55
N TRP A 346 0.95 1.86 5.26
CA TRP A 346 1.47 2.78 6.28
C TRP A 346 0.42 3.80 6.77
N HIS A 347 -0.33 4.41 5.85
CA HIS A 347 -1.16 5.58 6.16
C HIS A 347 -2.54 5.28 6.78
N TYR A 348 -3.08 4.07 6.63
CA TYR A 348 -4.52 3.82 6.82
C TYR A 348 -4.99 3.99 8.27
N LEU A 349 -4.14 3.60 9.23
CA LEU A 349 -4.48 3.66 10.65
C LEU A 349 -4.78 5.11 11.02
N LYS A 350 -3.83 6.00 10.75
CA LYS A 350 -3.93 7.43 11.05
C LYS A 350 -4.95 8.15 10.18
N ALA A 351 -5.11 7.75 8.92
CA ALA A 351 -6.21 8.20 8.07
C ALA A 351 -7.60 7.71 8.54
N ASN A 352 -7.67 6.85 9.56
CA ASN A 352 -8.90 6.34 10.17
C ASN A 352 -9.75 5.43 9.24
N HIS A 353 -9.08 4.65 8.40
CA HIS A 353 -9.67 3.69 7.46
C HIS A 353 -9.38 2.24 7.87
N LEU A 354 -9.78 1.87 9.09
CA LEU A 354 -9.45 0.56 9.70
C LEU A 354 -9.97 -0.63 8.86
N GLU A 355 -11.22 -0.55 8.40
CA GLU A 355 -11.87 -1.63 7.66
C GLU A 355 -11.12 -1.97 6.37
N GLU A 356 -10.63 -0.95 5.66
CA GLU A 356 -9.80 -1.12 4.47
C GLU A 356 -8.43 -1.73 4.77
N GLY A 357 -7.80 -1.36 5.88
CA GLY A 357 -6.51 -1.91 6.30
C GLY A 357 -6.59 -3.34 6.86
N GLU A 358 -7.73 -3.73 7.43
CA GLU A 358 -7.98 -5.09 7.94
C GLU A 358 -7.87 -6.16 6.84
N SER A 359 -8.07 -5.80 5.57
CA SER A 359 -7.81 -6.69 4.42
C SER A 359 -6.41 -7.31 4.48
N PHE A 360 -5.39 -6.53 4.81
CA PHE A 360 -4.01 -7.01 4.90
C PHE A 360 -3.80 -7.93 6.10
N LEU A 361 -4.35 -7.55 7.26
CA LEU A 361 -4.22 -8.33 8.50
C LEU A 361 -4.93 -9.68 8.40
N ASP A 362 -6.15 -9.70 7.87
CA ASP A 362 -6.93 -10.92 7.71
C ASP A 362 -6.30 -11.85 6.67
N PHE A 363 -5.70 -11.29 5.61
CA PHE A 363 -4.92 -12.06 4.63
C PHE A 363 -3.69 -12.72 5.25
N LEU A 364 -2.83 -11.96 5.94
CA LEU A 364 -1.67 -12.51 6.63
C LEU A 364 -2.06 -13.56 7.69
N TRP A 365 -3.15 -13.31 8.41
CA TRP A 365 -3.69 -14.25 9.40
C TRP A 365 -4.15 -15.56 8.76
N GLY A 366 -4.81 -15.47 7.60
CA GLY A 366 -5.25 -16.60 6.79
C GLY A 366 -4.10 -17.41 6.18
N LEU A 367 -2.98 -16.76 5.87
CA LEU A 367 -1.79 -17.40 5.32
C LEU A 367 -0.91 -18.13 6.33
N ARG A 368 -1.20 -18.07 7.64
CA ARG A 368 -0.40 -18.76 8.66
C ARG A 368 -0.15 -20.26 8.37
N PRO A 369 -1.11 -21.07 7.87
CA PRO A 369 -0.81 -22.44 7.47
C PRO A 369 0.27 -22.54 6.39
N ALA A 370 0.22 -21.70 5.34
CA ALA A 370 1.25 -21.64 4.31
C ALA A 370 2.59 -21.14 4.88
N ALA A 371 2.55 -20.18 5.80
CA ALA A 371 3.75 -19.68 6.49
C ALA A 371 4.42 -20.75 7.38
N ARG A 372 3.63 -21.60 8.07
CA ARG A 372 4.18 -22.75 8.82
C ARG A 372 4.77 -23.80 7.88
N GLU A 373 4.12 -24.06 6.74
CA GLU A 373 4.62 -24.98 5.72
C GLU A 373 5.97 -24.50 5.18
N PHE A 374 6.08 -23.23 4.80
CA PHE A 374 7.31 -22.64 4.29
C PHE A 374 8.42 -22.57 5.35
N ALA A 375 8.11 -22.14 6.58
CA ALA A 375 9.06 -22.18 7.70
C ALA A 375 9.63 -23.59 7.92
N LYS A 376 8.78 -24.62 7.84
CA LYS A 376 9.23 -25.99 7.99
C LYS A 376 10.02 -26.51 6.80
N SER A 377 9.57 -26.25 5.57
CA SER A 377 10.18 -26.83 4.37
C SER A 377 11.47 -26.13 3.96
N TYR A 378 11.53 -24.81 4.07
CA TYR A 378 12.67 -24.02 3.63
C TYR A 378 13.67 -23.78 4.78
N PHE A 379 13.20 -23.31 5.94
CA PHE A 379 14.07 -22.96 7.07
C PHE A 379 14.34 -24.11 8.05
N ASP A 380 13.63 -25.24 7.93
CA ASP A 380 13.58 -26.33 8.93
C ASP A 380 13.27 -25.85 10.36
N SER A 381 12.40 -24.85 10.46
CA SER A 381 12.11 -24.12 11.69
C SER A 381 10.66 -24.30 12.15
N PRO A 382 10.35 -24.28 13.46
CA PRO A 382 8.96 -24.14 13.93
C PRO A 382 8.43 -22.72 13.64
N GLY A 383 7.18 -22.45 14.02
CA GLY A 383 6.61 -21.10 13.89
C GLY A 383 6.17 -20.76 12.46
N ILE A 384 6.12 -19.46 12.14
CA ILE A 384 5.66 -18.95 10.84
C ILE A 384 6.74 -18.10 10.16
N ASN A 385 6.86 -18.25 8.85
CA ASN A 385 7.62 -17.35 7.99
C ASN A 385 7.05 -17.43 6.57
N LEU A 386 6.76 -16.29 5.95
CA LEU A 386 6.38 -16.20 4.54
C LEU A 386 7.60 -15.87 3.69
N PRO A 387 7.70 -16.41 2.45
CA PRO A 387 8.68 -15.90 1.50
C PRO A 387 8.39 -14.43 1.23
N ALA A 388 9.43 -13.62 1.05
CA ALA A 388 9.25 -12.19 0.90
C ALA A 388 8.65 -11.80 -0.45
N VAL A 389 8.87 -12.63 -1.47
CA VAL A 389 8.32 -12.47 -2.82
C VAL A 389 7.39 -13.64 -3.05
N MET A 390 6.08 -13.39 -3.00
CA MET A 390 5.10 -14.47 -2.92
C MET A 390 3.87 -14.28 -3.80
N THR A 391 3.29 -15.42 -4.16
CA THR A 391 1.95 -15.53 -4.74
C THR A 391 0.88 -15.22 -3.69
N ILE A 392 -0.36 -15.04 -4.16
CA ILE A 392 -1.53 -14.84 -3.30
C ILE A 392 -1.76 -15.96 -2.26
N ASP A 393 -1.30 -17.19 -2.53
CA ASP A 393 -1.42 -18.34 -1.63
C ASP A 393 -0.15 -18.60 -0.79
N GLY A 394 0.77 -17.64 -0.72
CA GLY A 394 1.94 -17.68 0.17
C GLY A 394 3.04 -18.63 -0.30
N LYS A 395 3.23 -18.77 -1.61
CA LYS A 395 4.29 -19.60 -2.21
C LYS A 395 5.38 -18.73 -2.84
N PRO A 396 6.66 -19.15 -2.79
CA PRO A 396 7.77 -18.33 -3.27
C PRO A 396 7.77 -18.21 -4.80
N LEU A 397 8.02 -17.01 -5.29
CA LEU A 397 8.13 -16.69 -6.72
C LEU A 397 9.56 -16.79 -7.27
N GLY A 398 10.57 -16.81 -6.39
CA GLY A 398 11.97 -16.65 -6.75
C GLY A 398 12.43 -15.21 -6.55
N GLY A 399 13.34 -14.73 -7.38
CA GLY A 399 13.99 -13.43 -7.23
C GLY A 399 15.28 -13.56 -6.42
N TRP A 400 15.98 -12.46 -6.20
CA TRP A 400 17.32 -12.55 -5.61
C TRP A 400 17.23 -13.00 -4.14
N PRO A 401 17.86 -14.14 -3.77
CA PRO A 401 17.56 -14.84 -2.51
C PRO A 401 17.89 -14.03 -1.26
N MET A 402 18.76 -13.02 -1.36
CA MET A 402 19.10 -12.15 -0.22
C MET A 402 17.95 -11.25 0.22
N TYR A 403 16.97 -10.94 -0.64
CA TYR A 403 15.75 -10.28 -0.21
C TYR A 403 14.54 -11.22 -0.30
N SER A 404 14.45 -12.05 -1.35
CA SER A 404 13.23 -12.83 -1.64
C SER A 404 12.97 -13.97 -0.64
N LEU A 405 14.02 -14.44 0.02
CA LEU A 405 13.99 -15.55 0.97
C LEU A 405 14.59 -15.16 2.34
N SER A 406 14.64 -13.87 2.64
CA SER A 406 15.13 -13.37 3.94
C SER A 406 14.15 -13.71 5.06
N PRO A 407 14.60 -14.30 6.18
CA PRO A 407 13.71 -14.67 7.28
C PRO A 407 13.19 -13.48 8.08
N THR A 408 13.88 -12.33 8.06
CA THR A 408 13.56 -11.16 8.89
C THR A 408 12.43 -10.31 8.30
N ASN A 409 12.14 -10.41 7.00
CA ASN A 409 11.04 -9.69 6.35
C ASN A 409 9.68 -9.99 7.01
N GLN A 410 9.50 -11.22 7.53
CA GLN A 410 8.33 -11.62 8.34
C GLN A 410 8.10 -10.71 9.57
N ILE A 411 9.16 -10.10 10.12
CA ILE A 411 9.05 -9.19 11.26
C ILE A 411 8.41 -7.86 10.84
N TRP A 412 8.65 -7.39 9.62
CA TRP A 412 7.98 -6.18 9.14
C TRP A 412 6.48 -6.42 8.98
N LEU A 413 6.07 -7.62 8.56
CA LEU A 413 4.66 -8.04 8.59
C LEU A 413 4.08 -8.04 10.02
N CYS A 414 4.87 -8.40 11.04
CA CYS A 414 4.45 -8.30 12.43
C CYS A 414 4.15 -6.86 12.87
N GLN A 415 4.84 -5.87 12.30
CA GLN A 415 4.59 -4.46 12.59
C GLN A 415 3.13 -4.08 12.28
N ALA A 416 2.53 -4.63 11.22
CA ALA A 416 1.13 -4.36 10.89
C ALA A 416 0.17 -4.78 12.02
N PHE A 417 0.41 -5.94 12.64
CA PHE A 417 -0.38 -6.43 13.77
C PHE A 417 -0.13 -5.61 15.05
N ASP A 418 1.13 -5.27 15.32
CA ASP A 418 1.49 -4.43 16.47
C ASP A 418 0.84 -3.04 16.36
N HIS A 419 0.98 -2.38 15.22
CA HIS A 419 0.39 -1.08 14.96
C HIS A 419 -1.14 -1.12 15.03
N TYR A 420 -1.79 -2.14 14.49
CA TYR A 420 -3.25 -2.24 14.57
C TYR A 420 -3.73 -2.30 16.03
N TRP A 421 -3.11 -3.14 16.88
CA TRP A 421 -3.43 -3.15 18.31
C TRP A 421 -3.15 -1.80 18.94
N LEU A 422 -1.97 -1.20 18.68
CA LEU A 422 -1.58 0.09 19.25
C LEU A 422 -2.55 1.21 18.90
N TYR A 423 -3.04 1.29 17.67
CA TYR A 423 -3.95 2.36 17.21
C TYR A 423 -5.42 2.12 17.58
N THR A 424 -5.82 0.87 17.84
CA THR A 424 -7.20 0.53 18.23
C THR A 424 -7.36 0.36 19.74
N GLY A 425 -6.28 0.04 20.45
CA GLY A 425 -6.30 -0.42 21.84
C GLY A 425 -7.09 -1.72 22.05
N ASN A 426 -7.34 -2.50 20.98
CA ASN A 426 -8.13 -3.72 21.05
C ASN A 426 -7.35 -4.84 21.76
N ARG A 427 -7.68 -5.08 23.04
CA ARG A 427 -7.03 -6.09 23.87
C ARG A 427 -7.27 -7.52 23.38
N ASP A 428 -8.43 -7.82 22.80
CA ASP A 428 -8.71 -9.14 22.22
C ASP A 428 -7.81 -9.39 21.00
N PHE A 429 -7.66 -8.39 20.13
CA PHE A 429 -6.74 -8.47 19.00
C PHE A 429 -5.29 -8.63 19.47
N LEU A 430 -4.87 -7.90 20.52
CA LEU A 430 -3.55 -8.05 21.11
C LEU A 430 -3.29 -9.50 21.55
N GLU A 431 -4.18 -10.06 22.36
CA GLU A 431 -4.01 -11.39 22.96
C GLU A 431 -4.12 -12.51 21.91
N ASN A 432 -5.14 -12.45 21.06
CA ASN A 432 -5.54 -13.56 20.21
C ASN A 432 -5.01 -13.49 18.77
N LYS A 433 -4.51 -12.32 18.33
CA LYS A 433 -3.91 -12.15 16.99
C LYS A 433 -2.48 -11.63 17.05
N ALA A 434 -2.25 -10.42 17.54
CA ALA A 434 -0.95 -9.76 17.44
C ALA A 434 0.14 -10.53 18.20
N TYR A 435 -0.05 -10.81 19.49
CA TYR A 435 0.94 -11.54 20.29
C TYR A 435 1.24 -12.91 19.70
N VAL A 436 0.21 -13.63 19.24
CA VAL A 436 0.34 -14.96 18.62
C VAL A 436 1.18 -14.89 17.33
N PHE A 437 0.90 -13.93 16.45
CA PHE A 437 1.62 -13.77 15.18
C PHE A 437 3.10 -13.42 15.41
N LEU A 438 3.38 -12.50 16.35
CA LEU A 438 4.74 -12.15 16.75
C LEU A 438 5.47 -13.33 17.42
N GLN A 439 4.79 -14.08 18.29
CA GLN A 439 5.38 -15.22 18.99
C GLN A 439 5.73 -16.35 18.02
N GLU A 440 4.83 -16.72 17.11
CA GLU A 440 5.12 -17.75 16.10
C GLU A 440 6.25 -17.31 15.15
N THR A 441 6.37 -16.01 14.86
CA THR A 441 7.50 -15.46 14.09
C THR A 441 8.81 -15.57 14.88
N ALA A 442 8.80 -15.23 16.17
CA ALA A 442 9.97 -15.34 17.04
C ALA A 442 10.43 -16.79 17.21
N ASP A 443 9.51 -17.74 17.34
CA ASP A 443 9.84 -19.16 17.42
C ASP A 443 10.59 -19.63 16.16
N CYS A 444 10.21 -19.13 14.97
CA CYS A 444 10.92 -19.41 13.73
C CYS A 444 12.35 -18.83 13.75
N LEU A 445 12.50 -17.56 14.13
CA LEU A 445 13.78 -16.85 14.08
C LEU A 445 14.77 -17.36 15.14
N LEU A 446 14.30 -17.73 16.32
CA LEU A 446 15.15 -18.27 17.39
C LEU A 446 15.81 -19.59 16.99
N ALA A 447 15.17 -20.42 16.17
CA ALA A 447 15.80 -21.64 15.67
C ALA A 447 16.87 -21.37 14.61
N LEU A 448 16.87 -20.17 13.99
CA LEU A 448 17.86 -19.75 13.00
C LEU A 448 19.05 -19.00 13.62
N LEU A 449 18.83 -18.30 14.73
CA LEU A 449 19.88 -17.55 15.43
C LEU A 449 20.92 -18.48 16.08
N LEU A 450 22.19 -18.21 15.80
CA LEU A 450 23.32 -18.97 16.33
C LEU A 450 24.18 -18.07 17.23
N PRO A 451 24.68 -18.57 18.37
CA PRO A 451 25.61 -17.81 19.20
C PRO A 451 26.99 -17.72 18.52
N GLY A 452 27.53 -16.51 18.43
CA GLY A 452 28.93 -16.25 18.07
C GLY A 452 29.90 -16.60 19.21
N GLU A 453 31.20 -16.44 18.96
CA GLU A 453 32.25 -16.66 19.98
C GLU A 453 32.13 -15.71 21.19
N ASP A 454 31.52 -14.55 20.99
CA ASP A 454 31.19 -13.54 21.99
C ASP A 454 29.86 -13.80 22.71
N GLY A 455 29.16 -14.89 22.37
CA GLY A 455 27.86 -15.25 22.92
C GLY A 455 26.69 -14.45 22.36
N LYS A 456 26.91 -13.57 21.36
CA LYS A 456 25.84 -12.81 20.72
C LYS A 456 25.14 -13.64 19.65
N LEU A 457 23.81 -13.53 19.57
CA LEU A 457 22.98 -14.26 18.63
C LEU A 457 22.97 -13.56 17.26
N ARG A 458 23.37 -14.29 16.22
CA ARG A 458 23.46 -13.81 14.83
C ARG A 458 22.80 -14.78 13.86
N LEU A 459 22.29 -14.25 12.75
CA LEU A 459 21.84 -15.08 11.63
C LEU A 459 23.04 -15.76 10.96
N PRO A 460 22.88 -16.95 10.37
CA PRO A 460 23.98 -17.65 9.70
C PRO A 460 24.44 -16.92 8.43
N VAL A 461 23.53 -16.18 7.78
CA VAL A 461 23.78 -15.24 6.69
C VAL A 461 22.82 -14.05 6.87
N SER A 462 23.22 -12.87 6.42
CA SER A 462 22.47 -11.63 6.59
C SER A 462 22.65 -10.76 5.35
N SER A 463 21.71 -9.86 5.10
CA SER A 463 21.70 -8.98 3.95
C SER A 463 20.97 -7.68 4.29
N SER A 464 21.08 -6.68 3.42
CA SER A 464 20.19 -5.53 3.41
C SER A 464 19.50 -5.48 2.06
N PRO A 465 18.17 -5.32 1.98
CA PRO A 465 17.41 -5.41 0.74
C PRO A 465 18.07 -4.69 -0.44
N GLU A 466 18.38 -5.48 -1.46
CA GLU A 466 18.93 -5.09 -2.76
C GLU A 466 20.31 -4.40 -2.76
N ILE A 467 20.97 -4.28 -1.60
CA ILE A 467 22.34 -3.76 -1.51
C ILE A 467 23.31 -4.75 -2.18
N HIS A 468 24.20 -4.21 -3.02
CA HIS A 468 25.14 -4.95 -3.88
C HIS A 468 24.50 -5.82 -4.98
N ASP A 469 23.21 -5.64 -5.26
CA ASP A 469 22.45 -6.42 -6.25
C ASP A 469 22.58 -7.95 -6.05
N ASN A 470 22.27 -8.74 -7.09
CA ASN A 470 22.40 -10.20 -7.06
C ASN A 470 23.86 -10.67 -7.19
N ARG A 471 24.67 -10.40 -6.16
CA ARG A 471 26.09 -10.79 -6.09
C ARG A 471 26.41 -11.36 -4.72
N LEU A 472 27.49 -12.15 -4.63
CA LEU A 472 27.99 -12.66 -3.35
C LEU A 472 28.26 -11.56 -2.29
N SER A 473 28.60 -10.34 -2.70
CA SER A 473 28.81 -9.21 -1.79
C SER A 473 27.54 -8.72 -1.10
N SER A 474 26.35 -9.11 -1.57
CA SER A 474 25.06 -8.79 -0.91
C SER A 474 24.85 -9.53 0.42
N TRP A 475 25.63 -10.59 0.66
CA TRP A 475 25.67 -11.29 1.92
C TRP A 475 26.63 -10.59 2.88
N LEU A 476 26.08 -9.65 3.64
CA LEU A 476 26.80 -8.78 4.57
C LEU A 476 27.22 -9.54 5.84
N THR A 477 28.15 -8.95 6.60
CA THR A 477 28.54 -9.43 7.93
C THR A 477 27.30 -9.48 8.85
N PRO A 478 26.92 -10.66 9.36
CA PRO A 478 25.74 -10.75 10.21
C PRO A 478 25.93 -10.07 11.57
N ASN A 479 24.93 -9.37 12.10
CA ASN A 479 23.69 -8.99 11.44
C ASN A 479 23.84 -7.63 10.75
N SER A 480 23.28 -7.48 9.54
CA SER A 480 23.05 -6.16 8.95
C SER A 480 22.17 -5.32 9.88
N ASN A 481 22.26 -4.00 9.77
CA ASN A 481 21.40 -3.10 10.55
C ASN A 481 19.93 -3.24 10.16
N TYR A 482 19.60 -3.67 8.94
CA TYR A 482 18.23 -4.01 8.55
C TYR A 482 17.70 -5.17 9.41
N ASP A 483 18.39 -6.31 9.37
CA ASP A 483 18.01 -7.53 10.11
C ASP A 483 18.01 -7.28 11.61
N LEU A 484 19.05 -6.62 12.13
CA LEU A 484 19.19 -6.35 13.56
C LEU A 484 18.13 -5.38 14.07
N SER A 485 17.76 -4.36 13.29
CA SER A 485 16.69 -3.44 13.67
C SER A 485 15.35 -4.16 13.80
N LEU A 486 15.03 -5.06 12.86
CA LEU A 486 13.82 -5.87 12.91
C LEU A 486 13.86 -6.85 14.10
N LEU A 487 14.94 -7.60 14.29
CA LEU A 487 15.09 -8.52 15.42
C LEU A 487 14.90 -7.80 16.77
N ARG A 488 15.57 -6.67 16.96
CA ARG A 488 15.43 -5.87 18.19
C ARG A 488 14.01 -5.35 18.36
N TYR A 489 13.35 -4.90 17.29
CA TYR A 489 11.95 -4.49 17.32
C TYR A 489 11.04 -5.65 17.75
N LEU A 490 11.15 -6.83 17.12
CA LEU A 490 10.34 -8.01 17.45
C LEU A 490 10.42 -8.36 18.94
N PHE A 491 11.63 -8.53 19.48
CA PHE A 491 11.79 -8.97 20.87
C PHE A 491 11.43 -7.89 21.88
N THR A 492 11.66 -6.60 21.55
CA THR A 492 11.19 -5.48 22.37
C THR A 492 9.66 -5.47 22.44
N ARG A 493 8.97 -5.62 21.31
CA ARG A 493 7.50 -5.63 21.26
C ARG A 493 6.94 -6.86 21.96
N LEU A 494 7.53 -8.04 21.77
CA LEU A 494 7.13 -9.25 22.48
C LEU A 494 7.30 -9.15 23.99
N GLU A 495 8.39 -8.56 24.48
CA GLU A 495 8.58 -8.30 25.91
C GLU A 495 7.45 -7.40 26.45
N GLN A 496 7.19 -6.28 25.78
CA GLN A 496 6.17 -5.31 26.18
C GLN A 496 4.76 -5.90 26.13
N MET A 497 4.41 -6.64 25.08
CA MET A 497 3.13 -7.33 24.98
C MET A 497 2.99 -8.43 26.03
N ALA A 498 4.04 -9.19 26.32
CA ALA A 498 4.04 -10.19 27.38
C ALA A 498 3.82 -9.55 28.76
N GLU A 499 4.41 -8.38 29.02
CA GLU A 499 4.13 -7.60 30.24
C GLU A 499 2.65 -7.17 30.32
N LEU A 500 2.08 -6.63 29.23
CA LEU A 500 0.67 -6.22 29.18
C LEU A 500 -0.33 -7.38 29.35
N LEU A 501 0.07 -8.58 28.96
CA LEU A 501 -0.72 -9.82 29.06
C LEU A 501 -0.38 -10.67 30.30
N ASP A 502 0.41 -10.13 31.24
CA ASP A 502 0.82 -10.80 32.48
C ASP A 502 1.56 -12.15 32.26
N LYS A 503 2.27 -12.29 31.13
CA LYS A 503 3.07 -13.47 30.73
C LYS A 503 4.53 -13.35 31.20
N GLY A 504 4.73 -13.42 32.52
CA GLY A 504 6.02 -13.15 33.15
C GLY A 504 7.19 -14.06 32.74
N THR A 505 6.93 -15.32 32.37
CA THR A 505 7.97 -16.26 31.90
C THR A 505 8.44 -15.89 30.50
N GLU A 506 7.50 -15.64 29.60
CA GLU A 506 7.74 -15.22 28.22
C GLU A 506 8.43 -13.86 28.18
N ARG A 507 7.99 -12.90 29.00
CA ARG A 507 8.67 -11.60 29.14
C ARG A 507 10.17 -11.77 29.42
N LYS A 508 10.52 -12.60 30.42
CA LYS A 508 11.94 -12.87 30.76
C LYS A 508 12.69 -13.55 29.64
N LYS A 509 12.05 -14.48 28.92
CA LYS A 509 12.63 -15.12 27.72
C LYS A 509 12.97 -14.07 26.67
N TRP A 510 12.04 -13.18 26.34
CA TRP A 510 12.21 -12.15 25.32
C TRP A 510 13.27 -11.11 25.71
N ALA A 511 13.25 -10.64 26.97
CA ALA A 511 14.30 -9.75 27.49
C ALA A 511 15.70 -10.39 27.39
N SER A 512 15.83 -11.68 27.77
CA SER A 512 17.10 -12.40 27.67
C SER A 512 17.61 -12.55 26.24
N VAL A 513 16.72 -12.70 25.25
CA VAL A 513 17.11 -12.75 23.84
C VAL A 513 17.60 -11.38 23.38
N LEU A 514 16.89 -10.31 23.75
CA LEU A 514 17.26 -8.94 23.40
C LEU A 514 18.66 -8.56 23.92
N GLU A 515 19.01 -8.98 25.14
CA GLU A 515 20.36 -8.79 25.71
C GLU A 515 21.46 -9.53 24.94
N GLN A 516 21.11 -10.65 24.29
CA GLN A 516 22.01 -11.46 23.47
C GLN A 516 22.14 -10.97 22.02
N LEU A 517 21.33 -9.98 21.59
CA LEU A 517 21.52 -9.34 20.29
C LEU A 517 22.62 -8.28 20.36
N ASP A 518 23.26 -8.03 19.21
CA ASP A 518 24.20 -6.91 19.05
C ASP A 518 23.48 -5.55 19.17
N GLU A 519 24.27 -4.50 19.42
CA GLU A 519 23.84 -3.12 19.21
C GLU A 519 23.98 -2.74 17.73
N LEU A 520 23.19 -1.76 17.28
CA LEU A 520 23.24 -1.31 15.88
C LEU A 520 24.61 -0.70 15.54
N ALA A 521 25.12 -1.01 14.36
CA ALA A 521 26.38 -0.49 13.85
C ALA A 521 26.24 0.99 13.47
N ILE A 522 27.02 1.85 14.13
CA ILE A 522 26.94 3.31 13.98
C ILE A 522 28.37 3.86 13.89
N ASN A 523 28.58 4.82 12.99
CA ASN A 523 29.82 5.59 12.88
C ASN A 523 29.51 7.09 12.66
N GLU A 524 30.51 7.86 12.19
CA GLU A 524 30.38 9.29 11.90
C GLU A 524 29.39 9.64 10.77
N THR A 525 28.93 8.65 10.00
CA THR A 525 27.88 8.82 8.98
C THR A 525 26.49 8.44 9.49
N GLY A 526 26.36 8.07 10.76
CA GLY A 526 25.11 7.56 11.34
C GLY A 526 25.02 6.03 11.23
N LEU A 527 23.83 5.53 10.88
CA LEU A 527 23.58 4.09 10.76
C LEU A 527 24.33 3.47 9.57
N MET A 528 25.08 2.41 9.83
CA MET A 528 25.84 1.65 8.84
C MET A 528 24.97 0.56 8.17
N LEU A 529 25.46 -0.12 7.13
CA LEU A 529 24.78 -1.29 6.54
C LEU A 529 24.95 -2.52 7.42
N CYS A 530 26.16 -2.76 7.91
CA CYS A 530 26.55 -3.83 8.84
C CYS A 530 27.77 -3.36 9.66
N PRO A 531 28.28 -4.14 10.64
CA PRO A 531 29.35 -3.70 11.55
C PRO A 531 30.63 -3.17 10.90
N ASP A 532 30.92 -3.58 9.66
CA ASP A 532 32.14 -3.27 8.93
C ASP A 532 31.92 -2.52 7.60
N GLU A 533 30.68 -2.13 7.29
CA GLU A 533 30.35 -1.44 6.03
C GLU A 533 29.33 -0.32 6.19
N SER A 534 29.67 0.89 5.74
CA SER A 534 28.74 2.03 5.57
C SER A 534 28.16 2.05 4.16
N LEU A 535 27.00 2.69 3.97
CA LEU A 535 26.49 2.94 2.62
C LEU A 535 27.40 3.94 1.88
N MET A 536 27.92 3.57 0.71
CA MET A 536 28.91 4.38 0.00
C MET A 536 28.39 5.05 -1.29
N GLU A 537 27.16 4.74 -1.70
CA GLU A 537 26.55 5.28 -2.91
C GLU A 537 25.05 5.52 -2.75
N SER A 538 24.48 6.35 -3.65
CA SER A 538 23.03 6.51 -3.74
C SER A 538 22.36 5.15 -3.93
N HIS A 539 21.28 4.88 -3.22
CA HIS A 539 20.54 3.64 -3.34
C HIS A 539 19.04 3.89 -3.14
N ARG A 540 18.19 3.09 -3.79
CA ARG A 540 16.73 3.24 -3.73
C ARG A 540 16.15 2.86 -2.36
N HIS A 541 16.78 1.91 -1.67
CA HIS A 541 16.39 1.46 -0.34
C HIS A 541 17.10 2.23 0.78
N HIS A 542 16.35 2.61 1.81
CA HIS A 542 16.87 3.18 3.07
C HIS A 542 16.80 2.16 4.23
N SER A 543 16.89 0.86 3.92
CA SER A 543 16.68 -0.25 4.84
C SER A 543 17.56 -0.23 6.10
N HIS A 544 18.78 0.28 6.01
CA HIS A 544 19.67 0.48 7.17
C HIS A 544 19.17 1.55 8.15
N ALA A 545 18.27 2.44 7.71
CA ALA A 545 17.67 3.52 8.50
C ALA A 545 16.32 3.12 9.13
N MET A 546 15.89 1.86 9.04
CA MET A 546 14.58 1.42 9.54
C MET A 546 14.34 1.66 11.03
N ALA A 547 15.39 1.64 11.85
CA ALA A 547 15.32 1.99 13.26
C ALA A 547 14.82 3.44 13.50
N ILE A 548 14.99 4.34 12.52
CA ILE A 548 14.43 5.69 12.52
C ILE A 548 12.97 5.64 12.04
N TYR A 549 12.74 5.08 10.86
CA TYR A 549 11.40 4.91 10.29
C TYR A 549 11.34 3.68 9.37
N PRO A 550 10.37 2.77 9.51
CA PRO A 550 9.11 2.93 10.27
C PRO A 550 9.15 2.38 11.71
N LEU A 551 10.27 1.82 12.20
CA LEU A 551 10.28 1.13 13.50
C LEU A 551 10.23 2.08 14.70
N LYS A 552 10.63 3.35 14.51
CA LYS A 552 10.61 4.41 15.55
C LYS A 552 11.37 4.02 16.83
N SER A 553 12.41 3.20 16.69
CA SER A 553 13.27 2.75 17.79
C SER A 553 14.14 3.89 18.33
N PHE A 554 14.62 4.76 17.43
CA PHE A 554 15.26 6.03 17.76
C PHE A 554 14.24 7.16 17.76
N ILE A 555 14.32 8.02 18.78
CA ILE A 555 13.45 9.17 19.00
C ILE A 555 14.31 10.41 19.11
N TYR A 556 14.05 11.37 18.24
CA TYR A 556 14.85 12.58 18.09
C TYR A 556 14.95 13.41 19.38
N GLU A 557 13.88 13.48 20.16
CA GLU A 557 13.81 14.24 21.41
C GLU A 557 14.29 13.45 22.64
N ARG A 558 14.58 12.14 22.51
CA ARG A 558 14.89 11.28 23.66
C ARG A 558 16.29 11.52 24.22
N SER A 559 17.29 11.72 23.36
CA SER A 559 18.66 12.05 23.80
C SER A 559 19.50 12.68 22.69
N ASP A 560 20.55 13.41 23.08
CA ASP A 560 21.54 13.96 22.13
C ASP A 560 22.23 12.88 21.29
N ALA A 561 22.34 11.65 21.81
CA ALA A 561 22.94 10.54 21.08
C ALA A 561 22.02 10.06 19.94
N GLU A 562 20.74 9.83 20.22
CA GLU A 562 19.76 9.42 19.21
C GLU A 562 19.52 10.53 18.18
N LYS A 563 19.50 11.78 18.63
CA LYS A 563 19.47 12.95 17.76
C LYS A 563 20.62 12.94 16.74
N ARG A 564 21.86 12.77 17.21
CA ARG A 564 23.04 12.70 16.31
C ARG A 564 22.94 11.54 15.32
N ILE A 565 22.49 10.37 15.75
CA ILE A 565 22.30 9.21 14.85
C ILE A 565 21.32 9.56 13.72
N ILE A 566 20.19 10.19 14.05
CA ILE A 566 19.19 10.60 13.05
C ILE A 566 19.76 11.68 12.12
N ASP A 567 20.39 12.72 12.68
CA ASP A 567 20.98 13.83 11.93
C ASP A 567 22.06 13.35 10.96
N ASP A 568 22.99 12.52 11.43
CA ASP A 568 24.11 12.02 10.64
C ASP A 568 23.63 11.06 9.54
N THR A 569 22.68 10.16 9.83
CA THR A 569 22.11 9.23 8.84
C THR A 569 21.39 9.98 7.71
N ILE A 570 20.53 10.96 8.06
CA ILE A 570 19.82 11.80 7.08
C ILE A 570 20.81 12.62 6.25
N SER A 571 21.80 13.23 6.90
CA SER A 571 22.84 14.02 6.24
C SER A 571 23.66 13.17 5.26
N HIS A 572 23.95 11.92 5.62
CA HIS A 572 24.67 10.99 4.77
C HIS A 572 23.88 10.61 3.51
N LEU A 573 22.60 10.27 3.64
CA LEU A 573 21.72 9.99 2.49
C LEU A 573 21.66 11.17 1.51
N GLU A 574 21.55 12.41 1.99
CA GLU A 574 21.57 13.60 1.13
C GLU A 574 22.94 13.80 0.44
N LYS A 575 24.06 13.52 1.12
CA LYS A 575 25.41 13.62 0.52
C LYS A 575 25.64 12.62 -0.60
N LEU A 576 25.14 11.39 -0.45
CA LEU A 576 25.20 10.36 -1.49
C LEU A 576 24.34 10.72 -2.71
N GLY A 577 23.33 11.56 -2.52
CA GLY A 577 22.48 12.08 -3.57
C GLY A 577 21.41 11.10 -4.03
N LYS A 578 20.70 11.48 -5.09
CA LYS A 578 19.41 10.88 -5.50
C LYS A 578 19.49 10.15 -6.83
N ALA A 579 20.70 9.95 -7.34
CA ALA A 579 20.95 9.37 -8.65
C ALA A 579 20.24 8.02 -8.83
N TYR A 580 20.23 7.18 -7.80
CA TYR A 580 19.59 5.86 -7.83
C TYR A 580 18.34 5.78 -6.96
N TRP A 581 17.69 6.91 -6.70
CA TRP A 581 16.38 6.93 -6.04
C TRP A 581 15.25 6.65 -7.02
N VAL A 582 14.16 6.11 -6.49
CA VAL A 582 12.86 5.91 -7.17
C VAL A 582 11.77 6.61 -6.35
N GLY A 583 10.53 6.63 -6.82
CA GLY A 583 9.47 7.41 -6.17
C GLY A 583 9.31 7.12 -4.67
N TYR A 584 9.22 5.85 -4.25
CA TYR A 584 9.12 5.52 -2.82
C TYR A 584 10.32 5.99 -1.98
N SER A 585 11.52 6.17 -2.57
CA SER A 585 12.70 6.69 -1.85
C SER A 585 12.46 8.11 -1.35
N PHE A 586 11.77 8.95 -2.14
CA PHE A 586 11.41 10.31 -1.75
C PHE A 586 10.36 10.32 -0.63
N ALA A 587 9.36 9.44 -0.71
CA ALA A 587 8.36 9.29 0.33
C ALA A 587 8.99 8.84 1.66
N TRP A 588 9.90 7.86 1.61
CA TRP A 588 10.62 7.38 2.79
C TRP A 588 11.56 8.47 3.35
N MET A 589 12.26 9.21 2.48
CA MET A 589 13.09 10.34 2.92
C MET A 589 12.25 11.42 3.61
N ALA A 590 11.05 11.73 3.09
CA ALA A 590 10.13 12.64 3.76
C ALA A 590 9.74 12.13 5.15
N ALA A 591 9.44 10.83 5.28
CA ALA A 591 9.14 10.20 6.57
C ALA A 591 10.31 10.32 7.58
N LEU A 592 11.56 10.13 7.14
CA LEU A 592 12.75 10.35 7.96
C LEU A 592 12.84 11.82 8.43
N TYR A 593 12.61 12.78 7.54
CA TYR A 593 12.59 14.19 7.90
C TYR A 593 11.46 14.57 8.87
N THR A 594 10.33 13.86 8.85
CA THR A 594 9.30 14.05 9.89
C THR A 594 9.80 13.65 11.27
N ARG A 595 10.67 12.62 11.38
CA ARG A 595 11.29 12.21 12.65
C ARG A 595 12.30 13.23 13.14
N GLN A 596 12.99 13.93 12.23
CA GLN A 596 13.88 15.05 12.57
C GLN A 596 13.12 16.32 13.00
N GLY A 597 11.80 16.40 12.78
CA GLY A 597 11.03 17.63 12.96
C GLY A 597 11.22 18.66 11.81
N ASN A 598 11.84 18.26 10.69
CA ASN A 598 12.18 19.15 9.59
C ASN A 598 11.08 19.18 8.51
N GLY A 599 10.04 19.96 8.77
CA GLY A 599 8.90 20.08 7.86
C GLY A 599 9.20 20.72 6.50
N VAL A 600 10.28 21.50 6.39
CA VAL A 600 10.68 22.10 5.11
C VAL A 600 11.25 21.04 4.18
N ALA A 601 12.14 20.19 4.69
CA ALA A 601 12.72 19.09 3.91
C ALA A 601 11.69 17.99 3.61
N ALA A 602 10.83 17.64 4.57
CA ALA A 602 9.74 16.69 4.35
C ALA A 602 8.80 17.15 3.22
N ARG A 603 8.35 18.42 3.26
CA ARG A 603 7.57 19.04 2.19
C ARG A 603 8.28 18.95 0.84
N TYR A 604 9.56 19.30 0.79
CA TYR A 604 10.33 19.31 -0.44
C TYR A 604 10.37 17.92 -1.09
N HIS A 605 10.65 16.86 -0.33
CA HIS A 605 10.70 15.49 -0.87
C HIS A 605 9.32 14.98 -1.31
N LEU A 606 8.25 15.31 -0.59
CA LEU A 606 6.88 15.03 -1.02
C LEU A 606 6.53 15.73 -2.34
N GLN A 607 6.95 16.98 -2.51
CA GLN A 607 6.79 17.70 -3.77
C GLN A 607 7.54 16.99 -4.90
N GLN A 608 8.78 16.56 -4.68
CA GLN A 608 9.56 15.84 -5.70
C GLN A 608 8.86 14.54 -6.12
N PHE A 609 8.35 13.78 -5.14
CA PHE A 609 7.60 12.56 -5.37
C PHE A 609 6.38 12.82 -6.30
N TRP A 610 5.49 13.74 -5.95
CA TRP A 610 4.27 13.95 -6.75
C TRP A 610 4.52 14.63 -8.10
N GLU A 611 5.50 15.53 -8.21
CA GLU A 611 5.74 16.26 -9.45
C GLU A 611 6.48 15.44 -10.51
N HIS A 612 7.38 14.53 -10.08
CA HIS A 612 8.28 13.83 -10.98
C HIS A 612 8.01 12.33 -11.09
N THR A 613 7.38 11.73 -10.07
CA THR A 613 7.18 10.27 -10.01
C THR A 613 5.71 9.88 -9.94
N CYS A 614 4.76 10.82 -10.09
CA CYS A 614 3.33 10.51 -10.23
C CYS A 614 2.78 10.99 -11.58
N SER A 615 2.00 10.14 -12.24
CA SER A 615 1.30 10.49 -13.48
C SER A 615 0.09 11.39 -13.22
N SER A 616 -0.57 11.86 -14.29
CA SER A 616 -1.70 12.78 -14.23
C SER A 616 -2.91 12.25 -13.43
N ASN A 617 -3.11 10.93 -13.42
CA ASN A 617 -4.16 10.26 -12.63
C ASN A 617 -3.75 10.01 -11.17
N GLY A 618 -2.50 10.30 -10.80
CA GLY A 618 -1.96 10.12 -9.45
C GLY A 618 -1.23 8.80 -9.22
N PHE A 619 -1.15 7.89 -10.20
CA PHE A 619 -0.36 6.67 -10.06
C PHE A 619 1.13 6.99 -9.91
N HIS A 620 1.73 6.41 -8.86
CA HIS A 620 3.17 6.41 -8.69
C HIS A 620 3.84 5.54 -9.75
N LEU A 621 4.72 6.17 -10.52
CA LEU A 621 5.63 5.58 -11.49
C LEU A 621 7.02 5.57 -10.85
N ASN A 622 7.66 4.41 -10.77
CA ASN A 622 8.89 4.28 -9.98
C ASN A 622 10.03 5.23 -10.46
N GLY A 623 10.12 5.56 -11.76
CA GLY A 623 11.15 6.47 -12.30
C GLY A 623 10.68 7.92 -12.48
N ASP A 624 11.64 8.85 -12.64
CA ASP A 624 11.43 10.20 -13.18
C ASP A 624 11.07 10.09 -14.68
N TYR A 625 9.80 9.76 -14.93
CA TYR A 625 9.27 9.53 -16.26
C TYR A 625 9.26 10.78 -17.15
N ARG A 626 9.33 11.95 -16.52
CA ARG A 626 9.38 13.26 -17.19
C ARG A 626 10.80 13.64 -17.61
N LYS A 627 11.81 12.88 -17.16
CA LYS A 627 13.23 13.10 -17.48
C LYS A 627 13.68 14.50 -17.09
N THR A 628 13.27 14.97 -15.92
CA THR A 628 13.66 16.30 -15.40
C THR A 628 15.10 16.32 -14.91
N GLY A 629 15.71 15.13 -14.71
CA GLY A 629 17.06 14.97 -14.21
C GLY A 629 17.10 14.80 -12.68
N LEU A 630 15.96 14.50 -12.05
CA LEU A 630 15.88 14.28 -10.62
C LEU A 630 16.62 13.00 -10.20
N THR A 631 16.49 11.93 -11.00
CA THR A 631 17.16 10.62 -10.81
C THR A 631 17.66 10.08 -12.15
N GLN A 632 18.43 8.98 -12.13
CA GLN A 632 18.88 8.30 -13.35
C GLN A 632 17.83 7.31 -13.91
N PHE A 633 16.78 6.99 -13.15
CA PHE A 633 15.74 6.06 -13.58
C PHE A 633 14.60 6.82 -14.25
N HIS A 634 14.31 6.49 -15.52
CA HIS A 634 13.29 7.16 -16.33
C HIS A 634 12.15 6.25 -16.78
N TYR A 635 12.09 5.04 -16.23
CA TYR A 635 11.09 4.04 -16.57
C TYR A 635 9.74 4.36 -15.93
N ARG A 636 8.68 3.65 -16.35
CA ARG A 636 7.28 3.92 -15.98
C ARG A 636 6.46 2.75 -15.40
N PRO A 637 7.02 1.64 -14.89
CA PRO A 637 6.19 0.66 -14.19
C PRO A 637 5.58 1.35 -12.97
N PHE A 638 4.25 1.33 -12.91
CA PHE A 638 3.51 1.91 -11.80
C PHE A 638 3.37 0.90 -10.67
N THR A 639 3.44 1.39 -9.44
CA THR A 639 3.20 0.64 -8.20
C THR A 639 2.61 1.61 -7.18
N LEU A 640 1.73 1.17 -6.29
CA LEU A 640 0.93 2.10 -5.46
C LEU A 640 1.58 2.48 -4.13
N GLU A 641 2.54 1.71 -3.65
CA GLU A 641 3.09 1.84 -2.31
C GLU A 641 3.68 3.23 -2.01
N GLY A 642 4.32 3.86 -3.00
CA GLY A 642 4.88 5.20 -2.89
C GLY A 642 3.80 6.24 -2.56
N ASN A 643 2.58 6.10 -3.11
CA ASN A 643 1.47 7.00 -2.81
C ASN A 643 1.11 6.93 -1.32
N MET A 644 0.93 5.71 -0.79
CA MET A 644 0.55 5.48 0.59
C MET A 644 1.67 5.88 1.56
N ALA A 645 2.93 5.64 1.21
CA ALA A 645 4.08 6.12 1.98
C ALA A 645 4.16 7.66 2.02
N ALA A 646 3.88 8.34 0.91
CA ALA A 646 3.86 9.80 0.85
C ALA A 646 2.69 10.39 1.66
N ALA A 647 1.51 9.77 1.61
CA ALA A 647 0.37 10.15 2.43
C ALA A 647 0.65 9.95 3.92
N ASP A 648 1.32 8.87 4.31
CA ASP A 648 1.75 8.63 5.68
C ASP A 648 2.73 9.70 6.16
N ALA A 649 3.78 10.01 5.38
CA ALA A 649 4.73 11.07 5.69
C ALA A 649 4.03 12.44 5.85
N LEU A 650 3.07 12.78 4.98
CA LEU A 650 2.26 14.00 5.12
C LEU A 650 1.44 14.01 6.42
N GLN A 651 0.87 12.87 6.81
CA GLN A 651 0.14 12.77 8.08
C GLN A 651 1.08 12.84 9.29
N GLU A 652 2.27 12.25 9.22
CA GLU A 652 3.34 12.34 10.23
C GLU A 652 3.90 13.76 10.38
N MET A 653 3.76 14.64 9.38
CA MET A 653 4.02 16.08 9.54
C MET A 653 3.00 16.76 10.46
N LEU A 654 1.73 16.29 10.44
CA LEU A 654 0.59 16.89 11.12
C LEU A 654 0.29 16.29 12.49
N LEU A 655 0.41 14.96 12.62
CA LEU A 655 0.11 14.21 13.83
C LEU A 655 1.13 13.10 14.00
N GLN A 656 1.82 13.13 15.14
CA GLN A 656 2.65 12.02 15.59
C GLN A 656 2.10 11.49 16.90
N THR A 657 1.99 10.17 16.99
CA THR A 657 1.80 9.45 18.25
C THR A 657 2.97 8.50 18.38
N ASN A 658 3.77 8.69 19.42
CA ASN A 658 4.94 7.88 19.67
C ASN A 658 5.14 7.71 21.19
N LEU A 659 5.22 6.45 21.64
CA LEU A 659 5.27 6.08 23.06
C LEU A 659 4.12 6.70 23.89
N GLY A 660 2.90 6.75 23.33
CA GLY A 660 1.74 7.33 24.00
C GLY A 660 1.69 8.87 24.03
N VAL A 661 2.71 9.57 23.51
CA VAL A 661 2.73 11.03 23.42
C VAL A 661 2.22 11.51 22.06
N ILE A 662 1.17 12.33 22.10
CA ILE A 662 0.55 13.03 20.97
C ILE A 662 1.30 14.34 20.74
N ARG A 663 1.77 14.54 19.51
CA ARG A 663 2.37 15.79 19.02
C ARG A 663 1.58 16.30 17.84
N LEU A 664 1.18 17.57 17.94
CA LEU A 664 0.39 18.26 16.94
C LEU A 664 1.30 19.17 16.11
N PHE A 665 1.21 19.05 14.79
CA PHE A 665 2.00 19.80 13.81
C PHE A 665 3.53 19.75 14.02
N PRO A 666 4.13 18.60 14.41
CA PRO A 666 5.54 18.54 14.82
C PRO A 666 6.53 18.79 13.68
N ALA A 667 6.13 18.59 12.42
CA ALA A 667 7.02 18.74 11.28
C ALA A 667 6.32 19.41 10.08
N ILE A 668 5.61 20.52 10.30
CA ILE A 668 5.10 21.36 9.19
C ILE A 668 5.98 22.59 8.93
N PRO A 669 6.10 23.05 7.66
CA PRO A 669 6.82 24.26 7.33
C PRO A 669 6.14 25.51 7.95
N ARG A 670 6.94 26.55 8.21
CA ARG A 670 6.43 27.82 8.77
C ARG A 670 5.30 28.43 7.95
N SER A 671 5.30 28.27 6.62
CA SER A 671 4.22 28.75 5.75
C SER A 671 2.87 28.16 6.15
N TRP A 672 2.79 26.86 6.46
CA TRP A 672 1.54 26.22 6.87
C TRP A 672 1.14 26.62 8.28
N GLN A 673 2.10 26.77 9.20
CA GLN A 673 1.82 27.27 10.57
C GLN A 673 1.18 28.67 10.52
N MET A 674 1.66 29.54 9.62
CA MET A 674 1.15 30.91 9.49
C MET A 674 -0.16 30.98 8.71
N ASN A 675 -0.28 30.22 7.62
CA ASN A 675 -1.39 30.36 6.68
C ASN A 675 -2.54 29.38 6.92
N GLY A 676 -2.34 28.34 7.72
CA GLY A 676 -3.36 27.36 8.07
C GLY A 676 -2.96 25.92 7.76
N ALA A 677 -3.15 25.05 8.75
CA ALA A 677 -3.25 23.61 8.58
C ALA A 677 -4.29 23.06 9.56
N GLU A 678 -5.13 22.16 9.08
CA GLU A 678 -6.20 21.54 9.85
C GLU A 678 -6.34 20.07 9.43
N PHE A 679 -6.54 19.20 10.42
CA PHE A 679 -6.98 17.83 10.19
C PHE A 679 -8.06 17.49 11.20
N GLN A 680 -8.96 16.58 10.82
CA GLN A 680 -9.98 16.08 11.72
C GLN A 680 -10.04 14.56 11.72
N ARG A 681 -10.23 14.02 12.93
CA ARG A 681 -10.42 12.60 13.21
C ARG A 681 -9.32 11.68 12.67
N PHE A 682 -8.09 12.19 12.65
CA PHE A 682 -6.94 11.30 12.47
C PHE A 682 -6.81 10.42 13.69
N ARG A 683 -6.51 9.14 13.51
CA ARG A 683 -6.37 8.21 14.63
C ARG A 683 -4.97 8.31 15.22
N GLY A 684 -4.91 8.43 16.53
CA GLY A 684 -3.71 8.21 17.34
C GLY A 684 -3.71 6.85 18.00
N GLU A 685 -2.66 6.56 18.78
CA GLU A 685 -2.56 5.37 19.61
C GLU A 685 -3.69 5.30 20.65
N MET A 686 -4.05 4.07 21.04
CA MET A 686 -5.05 3.72 22.04
C MET A 686 -6.44 4.26 21.74
N GLY A 687 -6.86 4.21 20.47
CA GLY A 687 -8.24 4.49 20.07
C GLY A 687 -8.67 5.95 20.16
N VAL A 688 -7.72 6.89 20.24
CA VAL A 688 -8.04 8.33 20.23
C VAL A 688 -8.17 8.85 18.81
N LEU A 689 -9.25 9.58 18.52
CA LEU A 689 -9.37 10.41 17.34
C LEU A 689 -8.96 11.83 17.68
N VAL A 690 -8.07 12.38 16.88
CA VAL A 690 -7.46 13.70 17.06
C VAL A 690 -7.90 14.61 15.93
N SER A 691 -8.38 15.79 16.28
CA SER A 691 -8.61 16.89 15.35
C SER A 691 -7.83 18.11 15.83
N ALA A 692 -7.19 18.85 14.94
CA ALA A 692 -6.47 20.06 15.35
C ALA A 692 -6.40 21.08 14.21
N LYS A 693 -6.31 22.34 14.59
CA LYS A 693 -6.14 23.46 13.68
C LYS A 693 -5.09 24.44 14.20
N ILE A 694 -4.15 24.79 13.32
CA ILE A 694 -3.17 25.86 13.53
C ILE A 694 -3.38 26.96 12.51
N PHE A 695 -3.32 28.22 12.95
CA PHE A 695 -3.38 29.40 12.09
C PHE A 695 -2.62 30.56 12.75
N ALA A 696 -1.99 31.41 11.93
CA ALA A 696 -1.17 32.54 12.41
C ALA A 696 -0.12 32.15 13.49
N GLY A 697 0.43 30.93 13.39
CA GLY A 697 1.42 30.40 14.33
C GLY A 697 0.87 29.97 15.69
N LYS A 698 -0.45 29.88 15.84
CA LYS A 698 -1.12 29.52 17.11
C LYS A 698 -2.06 28.34 16.90
N LEU A 699 -2.10 27.43 17.88
CA LEU A 699 -3.12 26.40 17.97
C LEU A 699 -4.48 27.09 18.20
N GLU A 700 -5.38 27.03 17.23
CA GLU A 700 -6.75 27.52 17.41
C GLU A 700 -7.57 26.54 18.25
N TYR A 701 -7.42 25.25 17.97
CA TYR A 701 -7.95 24.18 18.81
C TYR A 701 -7.22 22.86 18.55
N ALA A 702 -7.28 21.98 19.55
CA ALA A 702 -7.18 20.54 19.39
C ALA A 702 -8.42 19.89 20.01
N GLU A 703 -8.74 18.68 19.59
CA GLU A 703 -9.85 17.89 20.09
C GLU A 703 -9.42 16.44 20.16
N LEU A 704 -9.59 15.83 21.33
CA LEU A 704 -9.37 14.41 21.56
C LEU A 704 -10.72 13.75 21.78
N HIS A 705 -11.06 12.75 20.97
CA HIS A 705 -12.25 11.93 21.13
C HIS A 705 -11.82 10.47 21.36
N ALA A 706 -12.14 9.95 22.54
CA ALA A 706 -11.66 8.65 22.97
C ALA A 706 -12.66 7.54 22.60
N GLU A 707 -12.34 6.66 21.64
CA GLU A 707 -13.22 5.51 21.31
C GLU A 707 -13.13 4.39 22.36
N ILE A 708 -12.09 4.43 23.18
CA ILE A 708 -11.91 3.62 24.39
C ILE A 708 -11.44 4.52 25.53
N ALA A 709 -11.76 4.15 26.77
CA ALA A 709 -11.29 4.90 27.94
C ALA A 709 -9.76 4.81 28.05
N GLY A 710 -9.11 5.92 28.40
CA GLY A 710 -7.65 5.99 28.45
C GLY A 710 -7.10 7.30 29.01
N ALA A 711 -5.79 7.31 29.22
CA ALA A 711 -5.02 8.49 29.60
C ALA A 711 -4.13 8.89 28.43
N PHE A 712 -4.41 10.05 27.84
CA PHE A 712 -3.76 10.53 26.62
C PHE A 712 -2.76 11.61 26.96
N GLN A 713 -1.52 11.45 26.51
CA GLN A 713 -0.46 12.42 26.77
C GLN A 713 -0.34 13.38 25.58
N LEU A 714 -0.48 14.68 25.81
CA LEU A 714 -0.30 15.71 24.79
C LEU A 714 0.93 16.56 25.12
N GLU A 715 1.84 16.69 24.17
CA GLU A 715 2.97 17.62 24.29
C GLU A 715 2.56 19.02 23.80
N ASN A 716 2.80 20.04 24.61
CA ASN A 716 2.58 21.42 24.21
C ASN A 716 3.78 21.95 23.44
N LEU A 717 3.71 21.93 22.10
CA LEU A 717 4.71 22.53 21.22
C LEU A 717 4.39 23.99 20.85
N PHE A 718 3.36 24.58 21.46
CA PHE A 718 2.85 25.89 21.11
C PHE A 718 3.36 26.97 22.06
N GLY A 719 3.46 28.21 21.57
CA GLY A 719 4.02 29.33 22.32
C GLY A 719 3.16 29.84 23.50
N SER A 720 1.97 29.28 23.75
CA SER A 720 1.16 29.62 24.93
C SER A 720 1.51 28.70 26.08
N GLU A 721 1.72 29.28 27.27
CA GLU A 721 1.97 28.53 28.51
C GLU A 721 0.68 28.08 29.19
N LYS A 722 -0.49 28.48 28.68
CA LYS A 722 -1.79 28.18 29.29
C LYS A 722 -2.71 27.49 28.30
N LEU A 723 -3.17 26.30 28.65
CA LEU A 723 -4.15 25.55 27.88
C LEU A 723 -5.47 25.50 28.65
N THR A 724 -6.58 25.69 27.95
CA THR A 724 -7.92 25.46 28.49
C THR A 724 -8.44 24.15 27.91
N LEU A 725 -8.76 23.19 28.78
CA LEU A 725 -9.43 21.94 28.42
C LEU A 725 -10.91 22.09 28.71
N ASP A 726 -11.74 21.77 27.73
CA ASP A 726 -13.20 21.70 27.82
C ASP A 726 -13.60 20.24 27.55
N THR A 727 -13.85 19.49 28.63
CA THR A 727 -14.29 18.08 28.56
C THR A 727 -15.78 18.02 28.83
N ASP A 728 -16.56 17.69 27.81
CA ASP A 728 -18.04 17.64 27.86
C ASP A 728 -18.71 18.88 28.51
N GLY A 729 -18.14 20.08 28.31
CA GLY A 729 -18.65 21.34 28.86
C GLY A 729 -17.99 21.79 30.17
N ILE A 730 -17.12 20.98 30.77
CA ILE A 730 -16.36 21.30 31.98
C ILE A 730 -15.02 21.90 31.59
N ARG A 731 -14.81 23.18 31.95
CA ARG A 731 -13.59 23.92 31.61
C ARG A 731 -12.57 23.92 32.75
N THR A 732 -11.33 23.55 32.42
CA THR A 732 -10.18 23.60 33.32
C THR A 732 -9.03 24.30 32.63
N ASP A 733 -8.47 25.30 33.29
CA ASP A 733 -7.26 25.98 32.86
C ASP A 733 -6.03 25.32 33.49
N ILE A 734 -5.04 24.99 32.67
CA ILE A 734 -3.77 24.42 33.13
C ILE A 734 -2.59 25.26 32.67
N LEU A 735 -1.57 25.33 33.53
CA LEU A 735 -0.26 25.82 33.14
C LEU A 735 0.51 24.66 32.50
N CYS A 736 0.83 24.80 31.23
CA CYS A 736 1.59 23.84 30.45
C CYS A 736 2.62 24.62 29.61
N PRO A 737 3.83 24.86 30.13
CA PRO A 737 4.88 25.54 29.36
C PRO A 737 5.22 24.77 28.07
N ALA A 738 5.74 25.47 27.06
CA ALA A 738 6.19 24.83 25.83
C ALA A 738 7.23 23.73 26.12
N GLY A 739 7.11 22.59 25.45
CA GLY A 739 7.88 21.36 25.69
C GLY A 739 7.39 20.51 26.87
N SER A 740 6.36 20.95 27.60
CA SER A 740 5.76 20.14 28.67
C SER A 740 4.72 19.16 28.13
N VAL A 741 4.56 18.03 28.81
CA VAL A 741 3.55 17.02 28.49
C VAL A 741 2.45 17.05 29.55
N ILE A 742 1.20 17.00 29.11
CA ILE A 742 0.02 16.90 29.98
C ILE A 742 -0.68 15.57 29.78
N THR A 743 -1.30 15.05 30.83
CA THR A 743 -2.10 13.82 30.74
C THR A 743 -3.58 14.17 30.85
N ILE A 744 -4.38 13.69 29.91
CA ILE A 744 -5.82 13.91 29.82
C ILE A 744 -6.50 12.55 29.92
N ALA A 745 -7.19 12.31 31.03
CA ALA A 745 -7.99 11.10 31.21
C ALA A 745 -9.37 11.32 30.59
N LEU A 746 -9.78 10.40 29.71
CA LEU A 746 -11.09 10.40 29.07
C LEU A 746 -11.72 9.02 29.21
N GLU A 747 -13.01 9.00 29.52
CA GLU A 747 -13.86 7.83 29.37
C GLU A 747 -14.20 7.60 27.91
N LYS A 748 -14.73 6.41 27.61
CA LYS A 748 -15.19 6.08 26.26
C LYS A 748 -16.25 7.08 25.78
N ASP A 749 -16.11 7.48 24.51
CA ASP A 749 -16.92 8.43 23.77
C ASP A 749 -16.86 9.89 24.29
N GLN A 750 -15.99 10.18 25.28
CA GLN A 750 -15.78 11.56 25.75
C GLN A 750 -14.94 12.37 24.76
N ILE A 751 -15.26 13.67 24.70
CA ILE A 751 -14.55 14.64 23.87
C ILE A 751 -13.94 15.71 24.77
N CYS A 752 -12.63 15.91 24.62
CA CYS A 752 -11.92 17.02 25.24
C CYS A 752 -11.41 17.97 24.16
N ARG A 753 -11.96 19.19 24.16
CA ARG A 753 -11.49 20.30 23.32
C ARG A 753 -10.44 21.11 24.07
N ILE A 754 -9.35 21.42 23.41
CA ILE A 754 -8.18 22.09 23.96
C ILE A 754 -7.95 23.36 23.17
N VAL A 755 -7.80 24.50 23.85
CA VAL A 755 -7.48 25.79 23.22
C VAL A 755 -6.29 26.43 23.92
N ALA A 756 -5.37 27.00 23.13
CA ALA A 756 -4.28 27.80 23.66
C ALA A 756 -4.81 29.20 24.00
N SER A 757 -4.70 29.60 25.27
CA SER A 757 -5.14 30.92 25.76
C SER A 757 -4.12 32.02 25.48
#